data_AF-E4YQM6-F1
#
_entry.id   AF-E4YQM6-F1
#
_cell.length_a   1.000
_cell.length_b   1.000
_cell.length_c   1.000
_cell.angle_alpha   90.00
_cell.angle_beta   90.00
_cell.angle_gamma   90.00
#
_symmetry.space_group_name_H-M   'P 1'
#
loop_
_entity.id
_entity.type
_entity.pdbx_description
1 polymer ?
#
loop_
_entity_poly.entity_id
_entity_poly.type
_entity_poly.pdbx_seq_one_letter_code
_entity_poly.pdbx_strand_id
1 'polypeptide(L)'
;MKLLSSLLSAALGDIYLHFPRGSNNRLNEHSENRANANRLFDSENNNQGGYNVGDKTDVEAEDMDGQSKAVYFQSGSSPSELTLEWTNQHGCGRRDANDANWVDCSYTIQYMCQPAGGDFHTLQNGFDTDTATYTPPPMDMEGGQAYLDRMEYDKERTLDKGVHESWHYYDNCFKRERNRGLFVADRSRNRDRGATRTRQNENGAQYGYECPEERDYYPYWHPSPWIDIAHLTSETAQCPEVFDNSGNRAAKNLCVQYYDDMDIKMPSMANNEEACHAASGTWTSFYNFQEIIDSISSEQQCIEKSGELGKVYGDDMIWAYPFISNDMLAPDEKCLILPPKVICEKAQYTRANHLGNTNNEKSPSFTWTLPNFYSEETRDCALRIRYNITTNDYPDEFDKRQTATYFDILKLEDDPTVTMFDELTLQLAINTAQVSRVFQDRSHLFQIAPRPSVVDDDRKIVNVGVRGRRGNIVQAYPSVEYDFSPQNLDVSSEDLVHIQWEGSNTNPASDGEGREHTDRNNWVPIVVPGASIPYGAYDPAVETFSFVENEETITLEVNRFPNVQPEELKSLCEGIDSTIPAPTSEAYNDAIKAFNTGVNGNWKGNFFLGITDKDEEGVWNNIHSDQPISFFNWRRNRPDNKDGVEHHALMIKNGQWDDVEKARTITKGICVRPHLPKEYELPEMIEEWVWSSVENVEKSEMDNFYVQMASSGYYGCKEGNCERALNNPDITKMNAKLNDAPAQFLGNIVRFKSGEHQSMCTRNNNFSNRAQKTDITVV
;
A
#
# COMPACT_ATOMS: atom_id res chain seq x y z
N MET A 1 -38.89 24.34 22.10
CA MET A 1 -38.64 23.60 20.85
C MET A 1 -37.20 23.90 20.47
N LYS A 2 -36.26 23.04 20.87
CA LYS A 2 -34.81 23.24 20.67
C LYS A 2 -34.47 22.88 19.22
N LEU A 3 -33.98 23.84 18.45
CA LEU A 3 -33.43 23.57 17.12
C LEU A 3 -32.19 22.68 17.26
N LEU A 4 -32.24 21.50 16.65
CA LEU A 4 -31.06 20.73 16.27
C LEU A 4 -30.33 21.54 15.20
N SER A 5 -29.22 22.18 15.57
CA SER A 5 -28.19 22.55 14.61
C SER A 5 -27.38 21.29 14.36
N SER A 6 -27.74 20.53 13.32
CA SER A 6 -26.93 19.41 12.84
C SER A 6 -25.58 19.97 12.36
N LEU A 7 -24.52 19.52 13.01
CA LEU A 7 -23.13 19.67 12.59
C LEU A 7 -22.97 19.21 11.13
N LEU A 8 -22.80 20.14 10.19
CA LEU A 8 -22.04 19.89 8.97
C LEU A 8 -20.57 20.14 9.31
N SER A 9 -19.94 19.13 9.90
CA SER A 9 -18.47 19.05 9.93
C SER A 9 -17.99 18.62 8.54
N ALA A 10 -18.03 19.54 7.57
CA ALA A 10 -17.36 19.35 6.29
C ALA A 10 -15.87 19.67 6.47
N ALA A 11 -15.14 18.76 7.13
CA ALA A 11 -13.69 18.68 7.00
C ALA A 11 -13.40 17.55 5.99
N LEU A 12 -13.60 17.88 4.72
CA LEU A 12 -13.30 17.05 3.56
C LEU A 12 -11.81 17.17 3.24
N GLY A 13 -11.21 16.06 2.84
CA GLY A 13 -9.82 16.02 2.45
C GLY A 13 -9.56 14.83 1.54
N ASP A 14 -8.91 15.09 0.40
CA ASP A 14 -9.37 14.56 -0.88
C ASP A 14 -8.33 13.78 -1.71
N ILE A 15 -7.05 13.64 -1.31
CA ILE A 15 -6.08 12.76 -2.02
C ILE A 15 -5.35 11.81 -1.08
N TYR A 16 -5.37 10.52 -1.38
CA TYR A 16 -4.65 9.51 -0.60
C TYR A 16 -3.72 8.68 -1.48
N LEU A 17 -2.43 8.72 -1.19
CA LEU A 17 -1.43 7.92 -1.90
C LEU A 17 -1.43 6.49 -1.35
N HIS A 18 -1.66 5.50 -2.22
CA HIS A 18 -1.80 4.09 -1.84
C HIS A 18 -0.53 3.27 -2.06
N PHE A 19 0.21 3.56 -3.13
CA PHE A 19 1.49 2.91 -3.39
C PHE A 19 2.46 3.87 -4.08
N PRO A 20 3.67 4.10 -3.53
CA PRO A 20 4.11 3.79 -2.16
C PRO A 20 3.15 4.32 -1.10
N ARG A 21 3.18 3.77 0.12
CA ARG A 21 2.18 4.10 1.15
C ARG A 21 2.25 5.57 1.58
N GLY A 22 1.17 6.32 1.37
CA GLY A 22 0.96 7.68 1.86
C GLY A 22 0.75 7.75 3.37
N SER A 23 1.54 8.59 4.04
CA SER A 23 1.52 8.71 5.50
C SER A 23 0.29 9.48 5.99
N ASN A 24 -0.18 10.49 5.26
CA ASN A 24 -1.16 11.45 5.75
C ASN A 24 -0.83 12.02 7.14
N ASN A 25 0.46 12.31 7.38
CA ASN A 25 1.05 12.67 8.69
C ASN A 25 1.05 11.58 9.77
N ARG A 26 0.51 10.37 9.52
CA ARG A 26 0.59 9.26 10.47
C ARG A 26 2.04 8.78 10.66
N LEU A 27 2.28 8.13 11.80
CA LEU A 27 3.55 7.51 12.14
C LEU A 27 3.35 6.08 12.67
N ASN A 28 3.25 5.88 13.97
CA ASN A 28 3.18 4.57 14.65
C ASN A 28 2.03 4.52 15.67
N GLU A 29 0.88 5.07 15.28
CA GLU A 29 -0.26 5.35 16.18
C GLU A 29 -1.37 4.30 16.04
N HIS A 30 -1.87 3.76 17.15
CA HIS A 30 -3.01 2.83 17.20
C HIS A 30 -4.39 3.50 17.06
N SER A 31 -4.45 4.83 17.00
CA SER A 31 -5.72 5.57 16.92
C SER A 31 -6.28 5.60 15.50
N GLU A 32 -7.61 5.59 15.36
CA GLU A 32 -8.25 5.73 14.04
C GLU A 32 -7.85 7.03 13.34
N ASN A 33 -7.82 8.13 14.09
CA ASN A 33 -7.32 9.41 13.61
C ASN A 33 -5.80 9.51 13.81
N ARG A 34 -5.09 10.16 12.88
CA ARG A 34 -3.73 10.64 13.12
C ARG A 34 -3.66 11.50 14.39
N ALA A 35 -2.62 11.40 15.20
CA ALA A 35 -2.53 12.18 16.44
C ALA A 35 -2.22 13.66 16.18
N ASN A 36 -1.43 13.96 15.15
CA ASN A 36 -1.05 15.31 14.79
C ASN A 36 -1.16 15.57 13.28
N ALA A 37 -2.08 16.46 12.88
CA ALA A 37 -2.25 16.87 11.49
C ALA A 37 -1.13 17.79 10.98
N ASN A 38 -0.30 18.33 11.86
CA ASN A 38 0.74 19.31 11.56
C ASN A 38 2.15 18.71 11.60
N ARG A 39 2.27 17.38 11.65
CA ARG A 39 3.56 16.70 11.90
C ARG A 39 4.60 16.99 10.81
N LEU A 40 4.29 16.69 9.55
CA LEU A 40 5.21 16.79 8.41
C LEU A 40 4.80 17.82 7.37
N PHE A 41 3.51 17.89 7.03
CA PHE A 41 2.99 18.70 5.93
C PHE A 41 1.50 18.98 6.08
N ASP A 42 1.00 20.03 5.43
CA ASP A 42 -0.42 20.35 5.45
C ASP A 42 -1.16 19.53 4.38
N SER A 43 -1.66 18.36 4.80
CA SER A 43 -2.34 17.41 3.92
C SER A 43 -3.66 17.92 3.35
N GLU A 44 -4.36 18.79 4.11
CA GLU A 44 -5.79 19.10 3.92
C GLU A 44 -6.71 17.86 3.89
N ASN A 45 -6.18 16.68 4.25
CA ASN A 45 -6.86 15.39 4.21
C ASN A 45 -7.63 15.08 5.50
N ASN A 46 -8.62 14.18 5.45
CA ASN A 46 -9.28 13.66 6.67
C ASN A 46 -8.27 12.90 7.55
N ASN A 47 -8.36 13.12 8.87
CA ASN A 47 -7.51 12.53 9.92
C ASN A 47 -7.52 10.99 9.92
N GLN A 48 -8.58 10.35 9.45
CA GLN A 48 -8.69 8.88 9.44
C GLN A 48 -7.87 8.20 8.33
N GLY A 49 -7.46 8.93 7.28
CA GLY A 49 -6.73 8.35 6.16
C GLY A 49 -5.24 8.15 6.42
N GLY A 50 -4.54 7.60 5.43
CA GLY A 50 -3.11 7.31 5.45
C GLY A 50 -2.74 5.99 6.12
N TYR A 51 -1.44 5.71 6.13
CA TYR A 51 -0.83 4.48 6.63
C TYR A 51 0.23 4.78 7.68
N ASN A 52 0.32 3.95 8.71
CA ASN A 52 1.46 3.98 9.63
C ASN A 52 2.75 3.56 8.90
N VAL A 53 3.90 4.01 9.41
CA VAL A 53 5.21 3.53 8.99
C VAL A 53 5.30 2.03 9.28
N GLY A 54 5.94 1.29 8.39
CA GLY A 54 6.10 -0.14 8.59
C GLY A 54 7.19 -0.45 9.61
N ASP A 55 7.22 -1.70 10.07
CA ASP A 55 8.19 -2.22 11.03
C ASP A 55 9.05 -3.30 10.37
N LYS A 56 10.34 -3.37 10.70
CA LYS A 56 11.26 -4.39 10.13
C LYS A 56 10.93 -5.80 10.59
N THR A 57 10.40 -5.95 11.81
CA THR A 57 10.27 -7.23 12.50
C THR A 57 8.81 -7.58 12.75
N ASP A 58 8.57 -8.66 13.49
CA ASP A 58 7.25 -9.06 13.92
C ASP A 58 6.78 -8.31 15.17
N VAL A 59 7.54 -7.36 15.71
CA VAL A 59 7.17 -6.51 16.86
C VAL A 59 7.20 -5.04 16.49
N GLU A 60 6.49 -4.21 17.27
CA GLU A 60 6.50 -2.75 17.08
C GLU A 60 7.94 -2.21 17.22
N ALA A 61 8.33 -1.30 16.32
CA ALA A 61 9.60 -0.62 16.41
C ALA A 61 9.69 0.19 17.71
N GLU A 62 10.84 0.14 18.38
CA GLU A 62 11.12 0.93 19.59
C GLU A 62 11.86 2.25 19.28
N ASP A 63 12.38 2.38 18.06
CA ASP A 63 13.13 3.53 17.54
C ASP A 63 13.00 3.62 16.01
N MET A 64 13.67 4.63 15.42
CA MET A 64 13.69 4.82 13.96
C MET A 64 14.42 3.70 13.21
N ASP A 65 15.39 3.03 13.83
CA ASP A 65 16.12 1.92 13.22
C ASP A 65 15.24 0.67 13.09
N GLY A 66 14.23 0.51 13.95
CA GLY A 66 13.21 -0.53 13.84
C GLY A 66 12.17 -0.30 12.73
N GLN A 67 12.08 0.91 12.18
CA GLN A 67 11.13 1.22 11.10
C GLN A 67 11.57 0.62 9.76
N SER A 68 10.63 0.10 9.00
CA SER A 68 10.88 -0.43 7.66
C SER A 68 11.03 0.71 6.64
N LYS A 69 11.77 0.41 5.57
CA LYS A 69 11.84 1.21 4.35
C LYS A 69 11.74 0.27 3.16
N ALA A 70 10.77 0.46 2.27
CA ALA A 70 10.73 -0.27 1.01
C ALA A 70 12.01 0.02 0.22
N VAL A 71 12.49 -0.96 -0.53
CA VAL A 71 13.71 -0.80 -1.34
C VAL A 71 13.32 -0.97 -2.80
N TYR A 72 13.50 0.05 -3.61
CA TYR A 72 13.36 -0.03 -5.06
C TYR A 72 14.72 0.09 -5.71
N PHE A 73 14.90 -0.51 -6.88
CA PHE A 73 16.19 -0.50 -7.57
C PHE A 73 16.27 0.63 -8.60
N GLN A 74 17.43 1.27 -8.69
CA GLN A 74 17.75 2.29 -9.69
C GLN A 74 17.53 1.75 -11.11
N SER A 75 17.23 2.63 -12.06
CA SER A 75 17.25 2.26 -13.48
C SER A 75 18.68 1.97 -13.93
N GLY A 76 18.82 1.04 -14.87
CA GLY A 76 20.07 0.80 -15.59
C GLY A 76 20.03 1.43 -16.98
N SER A 77 20.64 0.78 -17.96
CA SER A 77 20.34 1.02 -19.38
C SER A 77 18.89 0.69 -19.75
N SER A 78 18.24 -0.19 -18.98
CA SER A 78 16.79 -0.41 -19.01
C SER A 78 16.10 0.12 -17.74
N PRO A 79 14.81 0.50 -17.82
CA PRO A 79 14.13 1.17 -16.73
C PRO A 79 13.81 0.22 -15.56
N SER A 80 13.85 0.78 -14.35
CA SER A 80 13.13 0.24 -13.18
C SER A 80 11.87 1.06 -12.97
N GLU A 81 10.71 0.42 -12.95
CA GLU A 81 9.40 1.08 -12.94
C GLU A 81 8.65 0.85 -11.62
N LEU A 82 8.07 1.92 -11.10
CA LEU A 82 7.21 1.92 -9.93
C LEU A 82 5.86 2.53 -10.28
N THR A 83 4.81 1.73 -10.28
CA THR A 83 3.44 2.21 -10.53
C THR A 83 2.90 2.88 -9.29
N LEU A 84 2.71 4.19 -9.37
CA LEU A 84 2.09 5.00 -8.33
C LEU A 84 0.58 4.86 -8.40
N GLU A 85 -0.09 4.70 -7.26
CA GLU A 85 -1.54 4.64 -7.18
C GLU A 85 -2.07 5.54 -6.07
N TRP A 86 -3.19 6.22 -6.33
CA TRP A 86 -3.85 7.07 -5.34
C TRP A 86 -5.36 6.97 -5.47
N THR A 87 -6.08 7.61 -4.56
CA THR A 87 -7.50 7.96 -4.74
C THR A 87 -7.65 9.46 -4.66
N ASN A 88 -8.64 10.01 -5.35
CA ASN A 88 -9.01 11.40 -5.23
C ASN A 88 -10.53 11.58 -5.14
N GLN A 89 -11.00 12.41 -4.21
CA GLN A 89 -12.43 12.54 -3.96
C GLN A 89 -13.10 13.60 -4.85
N HIS A 90 -12.43 14.67 -5.25
CA HIS A 90 -13.09 15.74 -6.02
C HIS A 90 -13.26 15.48 -7.53
N GLY A 91 -12.74 14.36 -8.04
CA GLY A 91 -12.80 14.05 -9.48
C GLY A 91 -11.83 14.89 -10.32
N CYS A 92 -11.65 14.51 -11.58
CA CYS A 92 -10.67 15.16 -12.43
C CYS A 92 -11.06 15.06 -13.90
N GLY A 93 -11.06 16.19 -14.60
CA GLY A 93 -11.31 16.29 -16.03
C GLY A 93 -12.78 16.06 -16.43
N ARG A 94 -13.02 16.10 -17.74
CA ARG A 94 -14.33 15.87 -18.36
C ARG A 94 -14.48 14.43 -18.81
N ARG A 95 -15.63 13.81 -18.56
CA ARG A 95 -15.97 12.53 -19.20
C ARG A 95 -16.24 12.70 -20.69
N ASP A 96 -16.97 13.76 -21.04
CA ASP A 96 -17.38 14.11 -22.40
C ASP A 96 -17.65 15.62 -22.52
N ALA A 97 -17.89 16.12 -23.73
CA ALA A 97 -18.05 17.55 -23.99
C ALA A 97 -19.25 18.22 -23.27
N ASN A 98 -20.22 17.42 -22.81
CA ASN A 98 -21.44 17.89 -22.14
C ASN A 98 -21.45 17.55 -20.64
N ASP A 99 -20.31 17.14 -20.07
CA ASP A 99 -20.22 16.79 -18.66
C ASP A 99 -20.36 18.04 -17.78
N ALA A 100 -21.53 18.18 -17.15
CA ALA A 100 -21.82 19.31 -16.26
C ALA A 100 -21.14 19.18 -14.88
N ASN A 101 -20.52 18.05 -14.55
CA ASN A 101 -19.89 17.81 -13.24
C ASN A 101 -18.36 17.77 -13.31
N TRP A 102 -17.79 18.23 -14.42
CA TRP A 102 -16.35 18.21 -14.60
C TRP A 102 -15.63 19.20 -13.68
N VAL A 103 -14.42 18.84 -13.29
CA VAL A 103 -13.57 19.63 -12.39
C VAL A 103 -12.21 19.79 -13.04
N ASP A 104 -11.70 21.02 -13.06
CA ASP A 104 -10.34 21.28 -13.50
C ASP A 104 -9.38 20.83 -12.42
N CYS A 105 -8.36 20.11 -12.86
CA CYS A 105 -7.48 19.39 -11.95
C CYS A 105 -6.07 19.31 -12.48
N SER A 106 -5.14 19.21 -11.55
CA SER A 106 -3.79 18.76 -11.84
C SER A 106 -3.21 17.94 -10.70
N TYR A 107 -2.47 16.89 -11.03
CA TYR A 107 -1.63 16.13 -10.13
C TYR A 107 -0.16 16.49 -10.41
N THR A 108 0.53 17.08 -9.44
CA THR A 108 1.98 17.27 -9.50
C THR A 108 2.64 16.22 -8.60
N ILE A 109 3.40 15.32 -9.22
CA ILE A 109 4.11 14.22 -8.56
C ILE A 109 5.59 14.59 -8.51
N GLN A 110 6.15 14.54 -7.32
CA GLN A 110 7.52 14.97 -7.04
C GLN A 110 8.18 14.03 -6.05
N TYR A 111 9.51 14.03 -6.04
CA TYR A 111 10.29 13.31 -5.05
C TYR A 111 11.46 14.14 -4.55
N MET A 112 11.99 13.75 -3.40
CA MET A 112 13.23 14.26 -2.83
C MET A 112 14.05 13.07 -2.36
N CYS A 113 15.35 13.08 -2.63
CA CYS A 113 16.27 12.03 -2.21
C CYS A 113 17.54 12.61 -1.59
N GLN A 114 18.13 11.89 -0.65
CA GLN A 114 19.42 12.20 -0.03
C GLN A 114 20.23 10.91 0.16
N PRO A 115 21.57 10.96 0.25
CA PRO A 115 22.37 9.80 0.66
C PRO A 115 21.81 9.17 1.94
N ALA A 116 21.69 7.84 1.97
CA ALA A 116 21.21 7.14 3.16
C ALA A 116 22.18 7.32 4.34
N GLY A 117 21.65 7.56 5.55
CA GLY A 117 22.45 7.60 6.79
C GLY A 117 23.21 8.91 7.08
N GLY A 118 22.71 10.08 6.66
CA GLY A 118 23.32 11.38 6.95
C GLY A 118 22.89 12.03 8.28
N ASP A 119 23.19 13.33 8.43
CA ASP A 119 23.06 14.12 9.68
C ASP A 119 21.64 14.60 10.03
N PHE A 120 21.49 15.51 11.00
CA PHE A 120 20.21 16.07 11.45
C PHE A 120 19.35 16.72 10.35
N HIS A 121 19.95 17.15 9.25
CA HIS A 121 19.20 17.72 8.12
C HIS A 121 18.74 16.66 7.12
N THR A 122 18.85 15.38 7.47
CA THR A 122 18.40 14.30 6.62
C THR A 122 16.91 14.04 6.72
N LEU A 123 16.36 13.57 5.61
CA LEU A 123 15.03 13.03 5.52
C LEU A 123 14.84 11.99 6.64
N GLN A 124 13.84 12.21 7.50
CA GLN A 124 13.44 11.25 8.51
C GLN A 124 11.92 11.24 8.73
N ASN A 125 11.38 10.04 8.99
CA ASN A 125 10.03 9.92 9.51
C ASN A 125 9.99 10.41 10.98
N GLY A 126 11.07 10.28 11.76
CA GLY A 126 11.00 10.49 13.20
C GLY A 126 10.30 9.33 13.94
N PHE A 127 10.27 9.39 15.26
CA PHE A 127 9.59 8.46 16.16
C PHE A 127 8.53 9.15 17.06
N ASP A 128 8.58 10.49 17.17
CA ASP A 128 7.59 11.34 17.83
C ASP A 128 6.57 11.89 16.82
N THR A 129 5.31 11.90 17.24
CA THR A 129 4.17 12.43 16.49
C THR A 129 4.10 13.97 16.49
N ASP A 130 4.85 14.64 17.37
CA ASP A 130 4.88 16.09 17.47
C ASP A 130 5.48 16.78 16.24
N THR A 131 5.07 18.02 16.01
CA THR A 131 5.61 18.86 14.93
C THR A 131 7.06 19.26 15.25
N ALA A 132 7.92 19.22 14.22
CA ALA A 132 9.30 19.70 14.29
C ALA A 132 9.39 21.09 14.93
N THR A 133 10.36 21.30 15.82
CA THR A 133 10.43 22.52 16.63
C THR A 133 10.96 23.68 15.80
N TYR A 134 10.20 24.77 15.70
CA TYR A 134 10.67 26.01 15.06
C TYR A 134 10.47 27.20 15.98
N THR A 135 11.56 27.89 16.29
CA THR A 135 11.53 29.16 16.99
C THR A 135 11.49 30.28 15.95
N PRO A 136 10.43 31.11 15.90
CA PRO A 136 10.38 32.23 14.97
C PRO A 136 11.51 33.25 15.25
N PRO A 137 12.23 33.71 14.21
CA PRO A 137 13.20 34.78 14.35
C PRO A 137 12.50 36.10 14.72
N PRO A 138 13.22 37.07 15.29
CA PRO A 138 12.68 38.40 15.54
C PRO A 138 12.35 39.12 14.21
N MET A 139 11.52 40.17 14.26
CA MET A 139 11.08 40.90 13.06
C MET A 139 12.19 41.77 12.43
N ASP A 140 13.22 42.12 13.19
CA ASP A 140 14.42 42.83 12.72
C ASP A 140 15.51 41.85 12.26
N MET A 141 16.63 42.38 11.72
CA MET A 141 17.75 41.53 11.29
C MET A 141 18.38 40.84 12.51
N GLU A 142 18.07 39.54 12.64
CA GLU A 142 18.81 38.60 13.47
C GLU A 142 20.29 38.61 13.08
N GLY A 143 21.22 38.62 14.03
CA GLY A 143 22.66 38.47 13.75
C GLY A 143 23.05 37.02 13.48
N GLY A 144 24.20 36.79 12.84
CA GLY A 144 24.62 35.44 12.43
C GLY A 144 24.77 34.45 13.58
N GLN A 145 25.33 34.86 14.73
CA GLN A 145 25.41 33.98 15.90
C GLN A 145 24.04 33.64 16.49
N ALA A 146 23.13 34.62 16.56
CA ALA A 146 21.77 34.38 17.08
C ALA A 146 20.99 33.38 16.19
N TYR A 147 21.23 33.46 14.87
CA TYR A 147 20.71 32.47 13.92
C TYR A 147 21.21 31.06 14.24
N LEU A 148 22.52 30.88 14.42
CA LEU A 148 23.11 29.57 14.71
C LEU A 148 22.63 29.02 16.06
N ASP A 149 22.52 29.87 17.08
CA ASP A 149 22.02 29.50 18.40
C ASP A 149 20.57 29.00 18.33
N ARG A 150 19.73 29.68 17.53
CA ARG A 150 18.32 29.30 17.30
C ARG A 150 18.20 27.98 16.55
N MET A 151 18.97 27.82 15.49
CA MET A 151 19.04 26.59 14.72
C MET A 151 19.42 25.40 15.61
N GLU A 152 20.50 25.53 16.40
CA GLU A 152 20.95 24.44 17.29
C GLU A 152 19.92 24.15 18.37
N TYR A 153 19.29 25.18 18.95
CA TYR A 153 18.20 25.03 19.91
C TYR A 153 17.01 24.23 19.35
N ASP A 154 16.57 24.56 18.13
CA ASP A 154 15.47 23.88 17.45
C ASP A 154 15.86 22.44 17.06
N LYS A 155 17.12 22.24 16.64
CA LYS A 155 17.68 20.94 16.27
C LYS A 155 17.65 19.94 17.41
N GLU A 156 18.15 20.31 18.59
CA GLU A 156 18.15 19.45 19.78
C GLU A 156 16.74 18.98 20.19
N ARG A 157 15.69 19.69 19.75
CA ARG A 157 14.27 19.44 20.07
C ARG A 157 13.49 18.82 18.90
N THR A 158 14.19 18.36 17.88
CA THR A 158 13.60 17.83 16.64
C THR A 158 14.21 16.47 16.25
N LEU A 159 15.22 15.98 16.99
CA LEU A 159 15.96 14.77 16.65
C LEU A 159 15.07 13.53 16.43
N ASP A 160 13.98 13.41 17.18
CA ASP A 160 13.00 12.34 17.12
C ASP A 160 11.75 12.70 16.31
N LYS A 161 11.67 13.89 15.69
CA LYS A 161 10.49 14.35 14.96
C LYS A 161 10.68 14.22 13.45
N GLY A 162 9.57 14.13 12.73
CA GLY A 162 9.60 13.99 11.27
C GLY A 162 10.12 15.24 10.55
N VAL A 163 10.99 15.03 9.55
CA VAL A 163 11.60 16.08 8.74
C VAL A 163 11.67 15.60 7.28
N HIS A 164 10.81 16.15 6.41
CA HIS A 164 10.87 15.93 4.95
C HIS A 164 11.48 17.12 4.19
N GLU A 165 11.51 18.30 4.82
CA GLU A 165 12.07 19.54 4.29
C GLU A 165 12.96 20.13 5.39
N SER A 166 14.07 20.76 5.03
CA SER A 166 15.05 21.21 6.02
C SER A 166 14.57 22.43 6.81
N TRP A 167 15.11 22.60 8.01
CA TRP A 167 14.91 23.81 8.81
C TRP A 167 15.37 25.08 8.06
N HIS A 168 16.49 25.03 7.35
CA HIS A 168 17.00 26.17 6.55
C HIS A 168 16.04 26.59 5.43
N TYR A 169 15.44 25.61 4.75
CA TYR A 169 14.45 25.86 3.70
C TYR A 169 13.21 26.56 4.27
N TYR A 170 12.70 26.05 5.39
CA TYR A 170 11.57 26.64 6.07
C TYR A 170 11.85 28.03 6.61
N ASP A 171 13.02 28.26 7.24
CA ASP A 171 13.42 29.58 7.74
C ASP A 171 13.51 30.62 6.62
N ASN A 172 14.01 30.21 5.44
CA ASN A 172 14.01 31.05 4.26
C ASN A 172 12.58 31.38 3.78
N CYS A 173 11.69 30.40 3.75
CA CYS A 173 10.27 30.61 3.43
C CYS A 173 9.57 31.53 4.45
N PHE A 174 9.87 31.39 5.74
CA PHE A 174 9.30 32.19 6.81
C PHE A 174 9.67 33.67 6.69
N LYS A 175 10.95 33.97 6.41
CA LYS A 175 11.44 35.35 6.28
C LYS A 175 11.11 35.99 4.94
N ARG A 176 11.10 35.24 3.83
CA ARG A 176 10.86 35.77 2.48
C ARG A 176 9.48 36.41 2.37
N GLU A 177 9.39 37.63 1.85
CA GLU A 177 8.11 38.26 1.58
C GLU A 177 7.30 37.44 0.57
N ARG A 178 6.04 37.16 0.88
CA ARG A 178 5.15 36.44 -0.05
C ARG A 178 4.98 37.18 -1.37
N ASN A 179 4.74 36.43 -2.43
CA ASN A 179 4.35 37.01 -3.71
C ASN A 179 2.94 37.64 -3.59
N ARG A 180 2.89 38.98 -3.68
CA ARG A 180 1.63 39.76 -3.64
C ARG A 180 0.88 39.72 -4.98
N GLY A 181 1.42 38.99 -5.96
CA GLY A 181 0.85 38.61 -7.24
C GLY A 181 -0.33 37.65 -7.14
N LEU A 182 -0.29 36.78 -6.15
CA LEU A 182 -1.08 35.55 -6.09
C LEU A 182 -2.54 35.82 -5.76
N PHE A 183 -3.42 34.90 -6.18
CA PHE A 183 -4.85 34.93 -5.92
C PHE A 183 -5.18 34.78 -4.41
N VAL A 184 -6.19 35.51 -3.95
CA VAL A 184 -6.44 35.75 -2.51
C VAL A 184 -7.92 35.72 -2.12
N ALA A 185 -8.81 35.67 -3.12
CA ALA A 185 -10.25 35.86 -2.95
C ALA A 185 -10.58 37.04 -2.02
N ASP A 186 -11.33 36.80 -0.95
CA ASP A 186 -11.77 37.75 0.08
C ASP A 186 -10.89 37.74 1.35
N ARG A 187 -9.77 37.02 1.34
CA ARG A 187 -8.97 36.75 2.54
C ARG A 187 -7.92 37.84 2.81
N SER A 188 -8.06 38.49 3.97
CA SER A 188 -7.06 39.44 4.50
C SER A 188 -5.93 38.68 5.19
N ARG A 189 -4.67 39.03 4.88
CA ARG A 189 -3.48 38.36 5.45
C ARG A 189 -2.56 39.37 6.11
N ASN A 190 -2.22 39.12 7.37
CA ASN A 190 -1.25 39.90 8.14
C ASN A 190 0.17 39.73 7.56
N ARG A 191 1.04 40.73 7.77
CA ARG A 191 2.36 40.85 7.11
C ARG A 191 3.55 40.29 7.91
N ASP A 192 3.31 39.60 9.01
CA ASP A 192 4.35 39.17 9.98
C ASP A 192 4.96 37.78 9.75
N ARG A 193 4.56 37.04 8.70
CA ARG A 193 5.01 35.64 8.49
C ARG A 193 5.34 35.29 7.02
N GLY A 194 5.77 36.28 6.23
CA GLY A 194 6.31 36.07 4.88
C GLY A 194 5.48 35.14 3.98
N ALA A 195 6.18 34.26 3.26
CA ALA A 195 5.64 33.25 2.34
C ALA A 195 4.97 32.06 3.04
N THR A 196 5.03 31.96 4.36
CA THR A 196 4.29 30.91 5.09
C THR A 196 2.79 31.21 5.24
N ARG A 197 2.36 32.44 4.95
CA ARG A 197 0.95 32.82 4.93
C ARG A 197 0.37 32.93 3.53
N THR A 198 -0.25 31.85 3.10
CA THR A 198 -0.99 31.77 1.84
C THR A 198 -2.49 31.96 2.06
N ARG A 199 -3.28 31.81 0.99
CA ARG A 199 -4.74 31.80 1.07
C ARG A 199 -5.26 30.56 1.83
N GLN A 200 -4.57 29.42 1.69
CA GLN A 200 -4.94 28.17 2.34
C GLN A 200 -4.36 28.05 3.75
N ASN A 201 -3.31 28.80 4.08
CA ASN A 201 -2.73 28.88 5.43
C ASN A 201 -2.74 30.31 6.00
N GLU A 202 -3.93 30.89 6.18
CA GLU A 202 -4.09 32.31 6.56
C GLU A 202 -3.44 32.66 7.90
N ASN A 203 -3.51 31.74 8.86
CA ASN A 203 -2.94 31.94 10.20
C ASN A 203 -1.41 31.76 10.22
N GLY A 204 -0.83 31.16 9.18
CA GLY A 204 0.59 30.79 9.13
C GLY A 204 0.90 29.72 10.18
N ALA A 205 0.04 28.69 10.24
CA ALA A 205 0.29 27.50 11.05
C ALA A 205 1.51 26.75 10.47
N GLN A 206 2.31 26.16 11.35
CA GLN A 206 3.46 25.36 10.96
C GLN A 206 3.02 23.92 10.73
N TYR A 207 3.46 23.35 9.61
CA TYR A 207 3.26 21.95 9.24
C TYR A 207 4.62 21.34 8.89
N GLY A 208 5.23 20.64 9.86
CA GLY A 208 6.64 20.30 9.78
C GLY A 208 7.49 21.53 9.40
N TYR A 209 8.28 21.37 8.35
CA TYR A 209 9.07 22.44 7.72
C TYR A 209 8.63 22.72 6.27
N GLU A 210 7.36 22.47 5.97
CA GLU A 210 6.78 22.79 4.67
C GLU A 210 6.74 24.28 4.40
N CYS A 211 7.03 24.70 3.16
CA CYS A 211 6.78 26.05 2.66
C CYS A 211 5.40 26.12 1.97
N PRO A 212 4.37 26.72 2.60
CA PRO A 212 3.01 26.76 2.05
C PRO A 212 2.91 27.43 0.67
N GLU A 213 3.70 28.46 0.39
CA GLU A 213 3.70 29.11 -0.94
C GLU A 213 4.26 28.18 -2.03
N GLU A 214 5.25 27.34 -1.71
CA GLU A 214 5.75 26.34 -2.66
C GLU A 214 4.72 25.22 -2.89
N ARG A 215 4.05 24.78 -1.81
CA ARG A 215 3.00 23.78 -1.89
C ARG A 215 1.85 24.25 -2.78
N ASP A 216 1.36 25.46 -2.56
CA ASP A 216 0.15 26.00 -3.17
C ASP A 216 0.28 26.34 -4.67
N TYR A 217 1.50 26.62 -5.15
CA TYR A 217 1.72 27.15 -6.50
C TYR A 217 2.76 26.33 -7.26
N TYR A 218 2.38 25.87 -8.45
CA TYR A 218 3.24 25.11 -9.35
C TYR A 218 3.06 25.60 -10.80
N PRO A 219 4.15 25.74 -11.59
CA PRO A 219 5.56 25.66 -11.20
C PRO A 219 5.97 26.76 -10.21
N TYR A 220 6.83 26.42 -9.23
CA TYR A 220 7.28 27.41 -8.24
C TYR A 220 8.40 28.30 -8.81
N TRP A 221 8.40 29.60 -8.50
CA TRP A 221 9.36 30.56 -9.08
C TRP A 221 10.65 30.73 -8.25
N HIS A 222 10.66 30.28 -7.00
CA HIS A 222 11.87 30.15 -6.19
C HIS A 222 12.35 28.69 -6.17
N PRO A 223 13.60 28.43 -5.74
CA PRO A 223 14.09 27.07 -5.64
C PRO A 223 13.24 26.22 -4.69
N SER A 224 13.11 24.93 -5.02
CA SER A 224 12.38 23.93 -4.23
C SER A 224 13.24 22.67 -4.14
N PRO A 225 13.33 22.00 -2.98
CA PRO A 225 14.07 20.74 -2.86
C PRO A 225 13.40 19.56 -3.58
N TRP A 226 12.16 19.75 -4.05
CA TRP A 226 11.40 18.73 -4.75
C TRP A 226 11.76 18.68 -6.23
N ILE A 227 12.05 17.48 -6.74
CA ILE A 227 12.28 17.19 -8.15
C ILE A 227 10.97 16.74 -8.80
N ASP A 228 10.66 17.31 -9.96
CA ASP A 228 9.42 17.01 -10.69
C ASP A 228 9.50 15.67 -11.43
N ILE A 229 8.53 14.79 -11.20
CA ILE A 229 8.37 13.54 -11.96
C ILE A 229 7.36 13.78 -13.07
N ALA A 230 6.14 14.16 -12.69
CA ALA A 230 5.04 14.33 -13.61
C ALA A 230 4.06 15.43 -13.17
N HIS A 231 3.48 16.11 -14.14
CA HIS A 231 2.35 17.01 -14.01
C HIS A 231 1.21 16.52 -14.90
N LEU A 232 0.22 15.86 -14.31
CA LEU A 232 -0.92 15.29 -15.01
C LEU A 232 -2.09 16.26 -14.87
N THR A 233 -2.62 16.80 -15.97
CA THR A 233 -3.66 17.85 -15.90
C THR A 233 -4.84 17.64 -16.85
N SER A 234 -6.02 18.15 -16.48
CA SER A 234 -7.15 18.29 -17.41
C SER A 234 -6.83 19.25 -18.57
N GLU A 235 -5.97 20.25 -18.34
CA GLU A 235 -5.67 21.35 -19.25
C GLU A 235 -4.24 21.24 -19.80
N THR A 236 -4.03 20.36 -20.78
CA THR A 236 -2.69 20.11 -21.34
C THR A 236 -2.11 21.30 -22.12
N ALA A 237 -2.90 22.34 -22.37
CA ALA A 237 -2.42 23.59 -22.97
C ALA A 237 -1.36 24.30 -22.10
N GLN A 238 -1.32 24.03 -20.79
CA GLN A 238 -0.31 24.60 -19.88
C GLN A 238 1.04 23.86 -19.91
N CYS A 239 1.13 22.69 -20.55
CA CYS A 239 2.36 21.90 -20.54
C CYS A 239 3.61 22.64 -21.04
N PRO A 240 3.57 23.49 -22.08
CA PRO A 240 4.71 24.32 -22.47
C PRO A 240 5.23 25.19 -21.32
N GLU A 241 4.33 25.84 -20.58
CA GLU A 241 4.71 26.67 -19.42
C GLU A 241 5.33 25.81 -18.30
N VAL A 242 4.78 24.62 -18.06
CA VAL A 242 5.34 23.66 -17.10
C VAL A 242 6.75 23.24 -17.49
N PHE A 243 7.00 22.94 -18.77
CA PHE A 243 8.33 22.58 -19.25
C PHE A 243 9.34 23.73 -19.12
N ASP A 244 8.93 24.95 -19.50
CA ASP A 244 9.79 26.13 -19.47
C ASP A 244 10.12 26.60 -18.05
N ASN A 245 9.27 26.24 -17.08
CA ASN A 245 9.40 26.69 -15.69
C ASN A 245 9.63 25.57 -14.67
N SER A 246 9.76 24.31 -15.05
CA SER A 246 10.09 23.24 -14.10
C SER A 246 11.50 23.45 -13.52
N GLY A 247 11.65 23.26 -12.20
CA GLY A 247 12.94 23.37 -11.52
C GLY A 247 13.99 22.37 -12.03
N ASN A 248 13.57 21.29 -12.70
CA ASN A 248 14.48 20.28 -13.25
C ASN A 248 15.39 20.86 -14.36
N ARG A 249 14.93 21.90 -15.07
CA ARG A 249 15.66 22.50 -16.21
C ARG A 249 15.79 24.02 -16.13
N ALA A 250 14.86 24.70 -15.47
CA ALA A 250 14.87 26.14 -15.33
C ALA A 250 15.54 26.55 -14.02
N ALA A 251 16.53 27.43 -14.12
CA ALA A 251 17.15 28.04 -12.95
C ALA A 251 16.11 28.83 -12.14
N LYS A 252 16.19 28.73 -10.82
CA LYS A 252 15.31 29.44 -9.89
C LYS A 252 16.10 30.45 -9.08
N ASN A 253 15.56 31.65 -9.00
CA ASN A 253 16.29 32.75 -8.40
C ASN A 253 15.96 32.92 -6.92
N LEU A 254 16.98 33.23 -6.13
CA LEU A 254 16.86 33.54 -4.73
C LEU A 254 17.84 34.66 -4.37
N CYS A 255 17.42 35.54 -3.48
CA CYS A 255 18.32 36.57 -2.96
C CYS A 255 19.33 35.94 -1.98
N VAL A 256 20.61 36.12 -2.27
CA VAL A 256 21.73 35.73 -1.42
C VAL A 256 22.23 36.97 -0.69
N GLN A 257 22.15 36.93 0.64
CA GLN A 257 22.66 37.96 1.53
C GLN A 257 23.55 37.27 2.57
N TYR A 258 24.52 38.00 3.10
CA TYR A 258 25.45 37.52 4.12
C TYR A 258 25.25 38.29 5.41
N TYR A 259 25.52 37.64 6.54
CA TYR A 259 25.65 38.35 7.80
C TYR A 259 26.92 39.21 7.77
N ASP A 260 26.85 40.46 8.25
CA ASP A 260 27.98 41.39 8.23
C ASP A 260 29.23 40.85 8.96
N ASP A 261 29.04 39.91 9.90
CA ASP A 261 30.05 39.31 10.77
C ASP A 261 30.43 37.86 10.42
N MET A 262 29.83 37.26 9.38
CA MET A 262 30.05 35.86 9.03
C MET A 262 30.00 35.60 7.51
N ASP A 263 30.79 34.64 7.03
CA ASP A 263 30.69 34.11 5.65
C ASP A 263 29.50 33.13 5.50
N ILE A 264 28.39 33.43 6.18
CA ILE A 264 27.19 32.60 6.24
C ILE A 264 26.04 33.35 5.58
N LYS A 265 25.26 32.62 4.78
CA LYS A 265 24.06 33.15 4.14
C LYS A 265 22.98 33.44 5.18
N MET A 266 22.46 34.66 5.18
CA MET A 266 21.24 34.99 5.91
C MET A 266 20.01 34.71 5.03
N PRO A 267 18.88 34.26 5.61
CA PRO A 267 17.63 34.19 4.87
C PRO A 267 17.13 35.60 4.56
N SER A 268 16.93 35.89 3.27
CA SER A 268 16.54 37.21 2.78
C SER A 268 15.02 37.40 2.79
N MET A 269 14.57 38.61 3.14
CA MET A 269 13.17 39.03 2.97
C MET A 269 12.80 39.30 1.50
N ALA A 270 13.79 39.44 0.62
CA ALA A 270 13.55 39.79 -0.78
C ALA A 270 12.96 38.63 -1.58
N ASN A 271 11.87 38.91 -2.30
CA ASN A 271 11.20 37.94 -3.18
C ASN A 271 11.35 38.27 -4.67
N ASN A 272 12.08 39.33 -5.00
CA ASN A 272 12.39 39.75 -6.35
C ASN A 272 13.76 40.44 -6.38
N GLU A 273 14.29 40.60 -7.59
CA GLU A 273 15.62 41.17 -7.83
C GLU A 273 15.76 42.61 -7.28
N GLU A 274 14.76 43.46 -7.52
CA GLU A 274 14.78 44.86 -7.05
C GLU A 274 14.88 44.94 -5.53
N ALA A 275 14.05 44.18 -4.82
CA ALA A 275 14.08 44.09 -3.36
C ALA A 275 15.40 43.47 -2.86
N CYS A 276 15.99 42.55 -3.61
CA CYS A 276 17.26 41.93 -3.26
C CYS A 276 18.40 42.95 -3.28
N HIS A 277 18.51 43.71 -4.38
CA HIS A 277 19.52 44.76 -4.53
C HIS A 277 19.31 45.90 -3.53
N ALA A 278 18.05 46.26 -3.23
CA ALA A 278 17.73 47.26 -2.21
C ALA A 278 18.19 46.86 -0.80
N ALA A 279 18.27 45.56 -0.54
CA ALA A 279 18.79 44.99 0.70
C ALA A 279 20.26 44.52 0.57
N SER A 280 21.01 45.07 -0.39
CA SER A 280 22.43 44.77 -0.64
C SER A 280 22.74 43.29 -0.88
N GLY A 281 21.75 42.52 -1.32
CA GLY A 281 21.91 41.12 -1.70
C GLY A 281 22.28 40.95 -3.17
N THR A 282 22.67 39.71 -3.51
CA THR A 282 22.90 39.27 -4.89
C THR A 282 21.75 38.39 -5.34
N TRP A 283 21.14 38.69 -6.49
CA TRP A 283 20.09 37.87 -7.06
C TRP A 283 20.72 36.70 -7.84
N THR A 284 20.74 35.51 -7.23
CA THR A 284 21.48 34.35 -7.75
C THR A 284 20.53 33.29 -8.32
N SER A 285 20.91 32.74 -9.47
CA SER A 285 20.20 31.63 -10.13
C SER A 285 20.73 30.29 -9.66
N PHE A 286 19.86 29.48 -9.06
CA PHE A 286 20.16 28.14 -8.59
C PHE A 286 19.50 27.08 -9.46
N TYR A 287 20.13 25.92 -9.58
CA TYR A 287 19.58 24.77 -10.28
C TYR A 287 19.27 23.64 -9.29
N ASN A 288 18.12 22.98 -9.50
CA ASN A 288 17.92 21.67 -8.90
C ASN A 288 18.83 20.68 -9.62
N PHE A 289 19.21 19.64 -8.91
CA PHE A 289 20.11 18.60 -9.41
C PHE A 289 19.58 17.25 -8.96
N GLN A 290 19.84 16.24 -9.78
CA GLN A 290 19.72 14.86 -9.36
C GLN A 290 20.93 14.45 -8.53
N GLU A 291 22.11 14.93 -8.91
CA GLU A 291 23.35 14.64 -8.21
C GLU A 291 24.44 15.70 -8.43
N ILE A 292 25.31 15.87 -7.44
CA ILE A 292 26.53 16.67 -7.52
C ILE A 292 27.72 15.72 -7.69
N ILE A 293 28.60 15.99 -8.65
CA ILE A 293 29.84 15.21 -8.81
C ILE A 293 30.97 15.89 -8.03
N ASP A 294 31.07 15.60 -6.74
CA ASP A 294 32.00 16.29 -5.81
C ASP A 294 33.49 16.12 -6.16
N SER A 295 33.84 15.09 -6.95
CA SER A 295 35.22 14.90 -7.43
C SER A 295 35.68 15.94 -8.47
N ILE A 296 34.74 16.71 -9.04
CA ILE A 296 35.01 17.74 -10.06
C ILE A 296 34.99 19.12 -9.42
N SER A 297 36.06 19.88 -9.64
CA SER A 297 36.27 21.20 -8.99
C SER A 297 36.41 22.35 -9.99
N SER A 298 36.15 22.13 -11.28
CA SER A 298 36.16 23.18 -12.29
C SER A 298 35.20 22.91 -13.45
N GLU A 299 34.73 23.97 -14.10
CA GLU A 299 33.88 23.92 -15.30
C GLU A 299 34.49 23.07 -16.42
N GLN A 300 35.80 23.23 -16.68
CA GLN A 300 36.49 22.49 -17.74
C GLN A 300 36.46 20.98 -17.49
N GLN A 301 36.69 20.54 -16.25
CA GLN A 301 36.59 19.13 -15.88
C GLN A 301 35.14 18.61 -16.01
N CYS A 302 34.15 19.45 -15.72
CA CYS A 302 32.74 19.10 -15.89
C CYS A 302 32.39 18.88 -17.37
N ILE A 303 32.88 19.74 -18.26
CA ILE A 303 32.71 19.61 -19.72
C ILE A 303 33.40 18.34 -20.24
N GLU A 304 34.64 18.07 -19.81
CA GLU A 304 35.36 16.85 -20.19
C GLU A 304 34.62 15.60 -19.72
N LYS A 305 34.13 15.60 -18.47
CA LYS A 305 33.35 14.48 -17.91
C LYS A 305 32.01 14.28 -18.62
N SER A 306 31.31 15.36 -18.94
CA SER A 306 30.09 15.33 -19.76
C SER A 306 30.35 14.66 -21.11
N GLY A 307 31.48 14.97 -21.76
CA GLY A 307 31.91 14.32 -23.00
C GLY A 307 32.19 12.81 -22.85
N GLU A 308 32.74 12.38 -21.71
CA GLU A 308 32.94 10.95 -21.40
C GLU A 308 31.62 10.21 -21.18
N LEU A 309 30.69 10.84 -20.46
CA LEU A 309 29.41 10.23 -20.07
C LEU A 309 28.34 10.31 -21.17
N GLY A 310 28.54 11.17 -22.16
CA GLY A 310 27.81 11.23 -23.43
C GLY A 310 26.31 10.99 -23.31
N LYS A 311 25.90 9.74 -23.61
CA LYS A 311 24.48 9.33 -23.72
C LYS A 311 23.75 9.03 -22.40
N VAL A 312 24.46 8.79 -21.29
CA VAL A 312 23.81 8.41 -20.03
C VAL A 312 23.44 9.65 -19.23
N TYR A 313 24.38 10.58 -19.09
CA TYR A 313 24.19 11.84 -18.35
C TYR A 313 24.72 13.07 -19.08
N GLY A 314 25.54 12.90 -20.12
CA GLY A 314 26.37 13.97 -20.67
C GLY A 314 25.59 15.23 -21.08
N ASP A 315 24.45 15.05 -21.76
CA ASP A 315 23.57 16.16 -22.18
C ASP A 315 22.87 16.87 -21.00
N ASP A 316 22.84 16.24 -19.83
CA ASP A 316 22.19 16.73 -18.61
C ASP A 316 23.18 17.33 -17.60
N MET A 317 24.48 17.36 -17.92
CA MET A 317 25.52 17.89 -17.03
C MET A 317 25.77 19.38 -17.25
N ILE A 318 25.81 20.16 -16.16
CA ILE A 318 26.12 21.60 -16.20
C ILE A 318 27.07 22.01 -15.06
N TRP A 319 27.79 23.11 -15.25
CA TRP A 319 28.50 23.81 -14.18
C TRP A 319 27.66 25.00 -13.71
N ALA A 320 27.12 24.93 -12.49
CA ALA A 320 26.20 25.96 -11.97
C ALA A 320 26.06 25.90 -10.44
N TYR A 321 25.37 26.88 -9.85
CA TYR A 321 25.04 26.89 -8.42
C TYR A 321 23.96 25.86 -8.07
N PRO A 322 24.26 24.83 -7.25
CA PRO A 322 23.26 23.88 -6.78
C PRO A 322 22.33 24.51 -5.74
N PHE A 323 21.03 24.21 -5.81
CA PHE A 323 20.13 24.48 -4.71
C PHE A 323 20.20 23.37 -3.66
N ILE A 324 20.99 23.59 -2.60
CA ILE A 324 21.09 22.69 -1.46
C ILE A 324 20.20 23.25 -0.34
N SER A 325 19.12 22.53 -0.04
CA SER A 325 18.11 23.01 0.91
C SER A 325 18.59 22.99 2.36
N ASN A 326 19.54 22.14 2.71
CA ASN A 326 20.05 21.96 4.07
C ASN A 326 21.39 22.68 4.36
N ASP A 327 21.94 23.46 3.43
CA ASP A 327 23.24 24.13 3.61
C ASP A 327 23.11 25.65 3.74
N MET A 328 24.00 26.22 4.54
CA MET A 328 24.14 27.62 4.90
C MET A 328 25.32 28.33 4.21
N LEU A 329 26.19 27.59 3.53
CA LEU A 329 27.41 28.13 2.95
C LEU A 329 27.14 28.91 1.66
N ALA A 330 27.99 29.91 1.40
CA ALA A 330 28.04 30.63 0.13
C ALA A 330 28.08 29.59 -1.01
N PRO A 331 27.08 29.54 -1.90
CA PRO A 331 27.02 28.49 -2.90
C PRO A 331 28.18 28.67 -3.87
N ASP A 332 29.03 27.67 -3.98
CA ASP A 332 29.99 27.56 -5.06
C ASP A 332 29.33 26.87 -6.25
N GLU A 333 29.72 27.25 -7.46
CA GLU A 333 29.35 26.46 -8.63
C GLU A 333 29.95 25.05 -8.52
N LYS A 334 29.15 24.06 -8.92
CA LYS A 334 29.54 22.64 -8.92
C LYS A 334 29.17 22.02 -10.26
N CYS A 335 29.72 20.83 -10.51
CA CYS A 335 29.30 20.01 -11.63
C CYS A 335 28.04 19.23 -11.23
N LEU A 336 26.92 19.55 -11.86
CA LEU A 336 25.59 19.03 -11.55
C LEU A 336 25.14 18.08 -12.65
N ILE A 337 24.52 16.96 -12.28
CA ILE A 337 23.65 16.18 -13.16
C ILE A 337 22.23 16.70 -12.93
N LEU A 338 21.62 17.27 -13.96
CA LEU A 338 20.24 17.75 -13.88
C LEU A 338 19.24 16.58 -13.87
N PRO A 339 18.09 16.71 -13.17
CA PRO A 339 17.05 15.70 -13.23
C PRO A 339 16.41 15.59 -14.62
N PRO A 340 15.77 14.47 -14.96
CA PRO A 340 14.98 14.30 -16.18
C PRO A 340 13.96 15.43 -16.35
N LYS A 341 13.55 15.70 -17.60
CA LYS A 341 12.47 16.66 -17.85
C LYS A 341 11.19 16.14 -17.21
N VAL A 342 10.42 17.03 -16.58
CA VAL A 342 9.08 16.70 -16.07
C VAL A 342 8.21 16.15 -17.19
N ILE A 343 7.44 15.11 -16.90
CA ILE A 343 6.43 14.59 -17.82
C ILE A 343 5.17 15.43 -17.66
N CYS A 344 4.63 16.00 -18.74
CA CYS A 344 3.35 16.71 -18.68
C CYS A 344 2.36 16.10 -19.65
N GLU A 345 1.28 15.52 -19.11
CA GLU A 345 0.32 14.71 -19.84
C GLU A 345 -1.10 14.95 -19.36
N LYS A 346 -2.07 14.44 -20.12
CA LYS A 346 -3.48 14.52 -19.74
C LYS A 346 -3.75 13.65 -18.51
N ALA A 347 -4.35 14.23 -17.48
CA ALA A 347 -4.81 13.48 -16.33
C ALA A 347 -5.88 12.44 -16.71
N GLN A 348 -5.84 11.29 -16.05
CA GLN A 348 -6.92 10.31 -16.15
C GLN A 348 -8.21 10.93 -15.61
N TYR A 349 -9.30 10.74 -16.35
CA TYR A 349 -10.61 11.15 -15.85
C TYR A 349 -10.95 10.36 -14.58
N THR A 350 -11.41 11.05 -13.55
CA THR A 350 -11.89 10.43 -12.31
C THR A 350 -13.23 11.01 -11.88
N ARG A 351 -14.13 10.15 -11.42
CA ARG A 351 -15.45 10.59 -10.97
C ARG A 351 -15.41 11.15 -9.55
N ALA A 352 -15.97 12.34 -9.35
CA ALA A 352 -16.12 12.94 -8.03
C ALA A 352 -16.91 12.05 -7.06
N ASN A 353 -16.47 11.99 -5.80
CA ASN A 353 -16.99 11.22 -4.67
C ASN A 353 -17.03 9.70 -4.87
N HIS A 354 -16.14 9.15 -5.72
CA HIS A 354 -16.05 7.71 -6.00
C HIS A 354 -14.62 7.19 -5.91
N LEU A 355 -13.85 7.69 -4.93
CA LEU A 355 -12.45 7.29 -4.67
C LEU A 355 -11.57 7.34 -5.93
N GLY A 356 -11.78 8.31 -6.79
CA GLY A 356 -10.97 8.45 -8.00
C GLY A 356 -11.23 7.41 -9.10
N ASN A 357 -12.28 6.58 -9.03
CA ASN A 357 -12.54 5.56 -10.06
C ASN A 357 -12.45 6.14 -11.49
N THR A 358 -11.51 5.59 -12.26
CA THR A 358 -11.30 5.94 -13.66
C THR A 358 -12.35 5.30 -14.56
N ASN A 359 -12.38 5.66 -15.84
CA ASN A 359 -13.29 5.05 -16.83
C ASN A 359 -13.10 3.53 -16.98
N ASN A 360 -11.97 2.98 -16.54
CA ASN A 360 -11.67 1.55 -16.60
C ASN A 360 -11.90 0.85 -15.26
N GLU A 361 -12.62 1.50 -14.32
CA GLU A 361 -12.93 0.96 -12.98
C GLU A 361 -11.68 0.66 -12.13
N LYS A 362 -10.54 1.27 -12.48
CA LYS A 362 -9.28 1.19 -11.74
C LYS A 362 -9.02 2.47 -10.95
N SER A 363 -8.22 2.35 -9.90
CA SER A 363 -7.61 3.51 -9.21
C SER A 363 -6.78 4.33 -10.20
N PRO A 364 -6.72 5.67 -10.05
CA PRO A 364 -5.84 6.49 -10.85
C PRO A 364 -4.38 6.14 -10.54
N SER A 365 -3.56 6.10 -11.59
CA SER A 365 -2.20 5.63 -11.49
C SER A 365 -1.25 6.29 -12.49
N PHE A 366 0.05 6.23 -12.17
CA PHE A 366 1.13 6.72 -13.01
C PHE A 366 2.39 5.87 -12.82
N THR A 367 3.01 5.40 -13.90
CA THR A 367 4.23 4.60 -13.81
C THR A 367 5.47 5.50 -13.83
N TRP A 368 6.19 5.54 -12.72
CA TRP A 368 7.42 6.30 -12.58
C TRP A 368 8.63 5.43 -12.93
N THR A 369 9.45 5.89 -13.88
CA THR A 369 10.80 5.36 -14.11
C THR A 369 11.75 5.91 -13.05
N LEU A 370 12.28 5.02 -12.20
CA LEU A 370 13.15 5.39 -11.09
C LEU A 370 14.49 5.95 -11.60
N PRO A 371 15.07 6.95 -10.93
CA PRO A 371 16.33 7.55 -11.33
C PRO A 371 17.50 6.55 -11.27
N ASN A 372 18.54 6.84 -12.05
CA ASN A 372 19.87 6.22 -11.97
C ASN A 372 20.83 7.26 -11.39
N PHE A 373 21.51 6.97 -10.28
CA PHE A 373 22.46 7.88 -9.67
C PHE A 373 23.89 7.53 -10.11
N TYR A 374 24.66 8.53 -10.51
CA TYR A 374 26.05 8.41 -10.91
C TYR A 374 26.94 7.82 -9.80
N SER A 375 26.67 8.08 -8.53
CA SER A 375 27.46 7.50 -7.43
C SER A 375 27.24 6.01 -7.22
N GLU A 376 26.16 5.42 -7.76
CA GLU A 376 25.70 4.08 -7.43
C GLU A 376 25.53 3.88 -5.90
N GLU A 377 25.08 4.91 -5.19
CA GLU A 377 24.77 4.82 -3.77
C GLU A 377 23.27 4.69 -3.51
N THR A 378 22.90 4.03 -2.41
CA THR A 378 21.52 4.01 -1.93
C THR A 378 21.10 5.40 -1.43
N ARG A 379 19.93 5.85 -1.88
CA ARG A 379 19.32 7.11 -1.45
C ARG A 379 18.06 6.86 -0.62
N ASP A 380 17.91 7.56 0.50
CA ASP A 380 16.63 7.67 1.21
C ASP A 380 15.79 8.74 0.51
N CYS A 381 14.53 8.43 0.22
CA CYS A 381 13.66 9.26 -0.59
C CYS A 381 12.25 9.39 -0.02
N ALA A 382 11.62 10.53 -0.26
CA ALA A 382 10.20 10.78 -0.01
C ALA A 382 9.49 11.12 -1.33
N LEU A 383 8.29 10.59 -1.54
CA LEU A 383 7.41 10.93 -2.65
C LEU A 383 6.32 11.87 -2.16
N ARG A 384 5.97 12.87 -2.97
CA ARG A 384 4.87 13.80 -2.73
C ARG A 384 3.95 13.83 -3.95
N ILE A 385 2.65 13.75 -3.71
CA ILE A 385 1.63 14.06 -4.72
C ILE A 385 0.83 15.27 -4.26
N ARG A 386 0.70 16.26 -5.14
CA ARG A 386 -0.17 17.43 -4.94
C ARG A 386 -1.32 17.35 -5.91
N TYR A 387 -2.53 17.55 -5.41
CA TYR A 387 -3.75 17.57 -6.19
C TYR A 387 -4.38 18.94 -6.06
N ASN A 388 -4.27 19.71 -7.14
CA ASN A 388 -4.93 21.00 -7.26
C ASN A 388 -6.24 20.80 -8.01
N ILE A 389 -7.31 21.36 -7.47
CA ILE A 389 -8.61 21.43 -8.14
C ILE A 389 -9.04 22.87 -8.26
N THR A 390 -9.66 23.22 -9.38
CA THR A 390 -10.36 24.49 -9.53
C THR A 390 -11.73 24.27 -10.15
N THR A 391 -12.64 25.20 -9.88
CA THR A 391 -13.99 25.22 -10.45
C THR A 391 -13.97 26.05 -11.73
N ASN A 392 -14.48 25.51 -12.83
CA ASN A 392 -14.61 26.21 -14.12
C ASN A 392 -15.65 27.35 -14.11
N ASP A 393 -16.22 27.68 -12.96
CA ASP A 393 -17.01 28.91 -12.79
C ASP A 393 -16.19 30.18 -13.11
N TYR A 394 -14.86 30.05 -13.24
CA TYR A 394 -13.96 31.15 -13.51
C TYR A 394 -12.91 30.79 -14.59
N PRO A 395 -12.57 31.74 -15.48
CA PRO A 395 -11.61 31.50 -16.58
C PRO A 395 -10.18 31.30 -16.08
N ASP A 396 -9.36 30.59 -16.85
CA ASP A 396 -7.98 30.21 -16.48
C ASP A 396 -7.01 31.39 -16.33
N GLU A 397 -7.25 32.50 -17.05
CA GLU A 397 -6.39 33.68 -17.07
C GLU A 397 -6.73 34.66 -15.91
N PHE A 398 -6.51 34.26 -14.66
CA PHE A 398 -6.52 35.16 -13.49
C PHE A 398 -5.22 35.97 -13.36
N ASP A 399 -4.78 36.56 -14.46
CA ASP A 399 -3.79 37.63 -14.47
C ASP A 399 -4.50 38.94 -14.08
N LYS A 400 -3.84 39.79 -13.27
CA LYS A 400 -4.30 41.11 -12.81
C LYS A 400 -4.78 42.08 -13.91
N ARG A 401 -4.68 41.72 -15.19
CA ARG A 401 -4.93 42.54 -16.38
C ARG A 401 -6.03 41.99 -17.30
N GLN A 402 -6.53 40.78 -17.09
CA GLN A 402 -7.63 40.22 -17.88
C GLN A 402 -8.92 40.17 -17.07
N THR A 403 -9.94 40.83 -17.61
CA THR A 403 -11.21 41.21 -16.95
C THR A 403 -12.41 40.49 -17.56
N ALA A 404 -12.21 39.34 -18.20
CA ALA A 404 -13.28 38.59 -18.85
C ALA A 404 -13.57 37.29 -18.10
N THR A 405 -14.17 37.38 -16.90
CA THR A 405 -14.86 36.22 -16.31
C THR A 405 -16.31 36.19 -16.79
N TYR A 406 -17.04 35.08 -16.57
CA TYR A 406 -18.49 35.04 -16.78
C TYR A 406 -19.26 36.04 -15.89
N PHE A 407 -18.58 36.66 -14.92
CA PHE A 407 -19.12 37.62 -13.97
C PHE A 407 -18.38 38.99 -14.06
N ASP A 408 -19.13 40.09 -14.02
CA ASP A 408 -18.60 41.48 -14.07
C ASP A 408 -17.85 41.91 -12.78
N ILE A 409 -17.67 41.03 -11.79
CA ILE A 409 -17.16 41.36 -10.45
C ILE A 409 -15.83 40.64 -10.16
N LEU A 410 -14.78 41.42 -9.91
CA LEU A 410 -13.40 40.99 -9.57
C LEU A 410 -13.23 40.42 -8.15
N LYS A 411 -14.33 40.12 -7.44
CA LYS A 411 -14.31 39.58 -6.09
C LYS A 411 -15.27 38.40 -6.00
N LEU A 412 -14.71 37.25 -5.62
CA LEU A 412 -15.50 36.18 -5.03
C LEU A 412 -15.85 36.58 -3.61
N GLU A 413 -17.13 36.50 -3.27
CA GLU A 413 -17.64 36.65 -1.91
C GLU A 413 -18.33 35.35 -1.51
N ASP A 414 -18.27 35.01 -0.22
CA ASP A 414 -19.00 33.88 0.32
C ASP A 414 -20.51 34.10 0.17
N ASP A 415 -21.21 33.03 -0.21
CA ASP A 415 -22.65 32.92 -0.35
C ASP A 415 -23.34 34.13 -1.05
N PRO A 416 -22.96 34.48 -2.30
CA PRO A 416 -23.47 35.65 -2.97
C PRO A 416 -24.95 35.49 -3.33
N THR A 417 -25.69 36.60 -3.33
CA THR A 417 -27.10 36.61 -3.74
C THR A 417 -27.24 36.95 -5.22
N VAL A 418 -28.10 36.20 -5.91
CA VAL A 418 -28.40 36.37 -7.34
C VAL A 418 -29.88 36.65 -7.51
N THR A 419 -30.20 37.74 -8.20
CA THR A 419 -31.58 38.11 -8.51
C THR A 419 -31.95 37.53 -9.87
N MET A 420 -32.84 36.52 -9.88
CA MET A 420 -33.30 35.88 -11.12
C MET A 420 -34.44 36.66 -11.77
N PHE A 421 -35.35 37.21 -10.96
CA PHE A 421 -36.44 38.09 -11.36
C PHE A 421 -36.59 39.20 -10.31
N ASP A 422 -37.25 40.31 -10.64
CA ASP A 422 -37.40 41.48 -9.76
C ASP A 422 -37.91 41.15 -8.32
N GLU A 423 -38.60 40.02 -8.15
CA GLU A 423 -39.16 39.54 -6.87
C GLU A 423 -38.57 38.20 -6.40
N LEU A 424 -37.55 37.65 -7.09
CA LEU A 424 -36.92 36.37 -6.75
C LEU A 424 -35.40 36.51 -6.65
N THR A 425 -34.92 36.62 -5.42
CA THR A 425 -33.49 36.54 -5.06
C THR A 425 -33.20 35.18 -4.45
N LEU A 426 -32.19 34.49 -4.98
CA LEU A 426 -31.66 33.24 -4.44
C LEU A 426 -30.24 33.48 -3.91
N GLN A 427 -29.80 32.66 -2.97
CA GLN A 427 -28.43 32.66 -2.48
C GLN A 427 -27.70 31.45 -3.04
N LEU A 428 -26.51 31.67 -3.61
CA LEU A 428 -25.61 30.58 -3.97
C LEU A 428 -24.88 30.11 -2.71
N ALA A 429 -24.62 28.81 -2.59
CA ALA A 429 -23.84 28.25 -1.49
C ALA A 429 -22.35 28.16 -1.89
N ILE A 430 -21.74 29.31 -2.20
CA ILE A 430 -20.34 29.38 -2.62
C ILE A 430 -19.48 29.64 -1.39
N ASN A 431 -18.46 28.80 -1.20
CA ASN A 431 -17.41 29.02 -0.22
C ASN A 431 -16.12 29.36 -0.96
N THR A 432 -15.67 30.61 -0.88
CA THR A 432 -14.47 31.12 -1.56
C THR A 432 -13.20 30.41 -1.10
N ALA A 433 -13.19 29.85 0.12
CA ALA A 433 -12.08 29.04 0.61
C ALA A 433 -11.97 27.69 -0.12
N GLN A 434 -13.05 27.22 -0.73
CA GLN A 434 -13.09 25.97 -1.51
C GLN A 434 -12.79 26.19 -3.00
N VAL A 435 -12.52 27.43 -3.43
CA VAL A 435 -12.20 27.75 -4.82
C VAL A 435 -10.69 27.66 -5.03
N SER A 436 -10.29 26.79 -5.96
CA SER A 436 -8.89 26.50 -6.31
C SER A 436 -8.05 25.97 -5.12
N ARG A 437 -8.19 24.70 -4.71
CA ARG A 437 -7.58 24.13 -3.49
C ARG A 437 -6.49 23.11 -3.80
N VAL A 438 -5.44 23.07 -2.98
CA VAL A 438 -4.33 22.11 -3.11
C VAL A 438 -4.37 21.15 -1.93
N PHE A 439 -4.60 19.88 -2.23
CA PHE A 439 -4.42 18.77 -1.30
C PHE A 439 -3.07 18.11 -1.55
N GLN A 440 -2.54 17.43 -0.55
CA GLN A 440 -1.34 16.62 -0.76
C GLN A 440 -1.31 15.39 0.12
N ASP A 441 -0.56 14.40 -0.33
CA ASP A 441 -0.09 13.31 0.51
C ASP A 441 1.40 13.06 0.22
N ARG A 442 2.10 12.51 1.22
CA ARG A 442 3.52 12.16 1.11
C ARG A 442 3.75 10.76 1.63
N SER A 443 4.58 9.99 0.92
CA SER A 443 4.98 8.65 1.37
C SER A 443 5.78 8.74 2.67
N HIS A 444 5.86 7.63 3.41
CA HIS A 444 7.00 7.42 4.29
C HIS A 444 8.29 7.32 3.48
N LEU A 445 9.44 7.38 4.16
CA LEU A 445 10.72 7.17 3.49
C LEU A 445 10.84 5.77 2.91
N PHE A 446 11.34 5.70 1.69
CA PHE A 446 11.75 4.48 1.02
C PHE A 446 13.15 4.67 0.46
N GLN A 447 13.77 3.59 -0.01
CA GLN A 447 15.11 3.59 -0.55
C GLN A 447 15.10 3.36 -2.05
N ILE A 448 15.97 4.08 -2.76
CA ILE A 448 16.34 3.76 -4.13
C ILE A 448 17.79 3.27 -4.09
N ALA A 449 17.97 1.95 -4.23
CA ALA A 449 19.25 1.27 -4.11
C ALA A 449 19.82 0.89 -5.49
N PRO A 450 21.15 0.75 -5.62
CA PRO A 450 21.75 0.22 -6.84
C PRO A 450 21.20 -1.17 -7.16
N ARG A 451 21.17 -1.51 -8.45
CA ARG A 451 20.79 -2.86 -8.87
C ARG A 451 21.75 -3.88 -8.24
N PRO A 452 21.25 -5.03 -7.75
CA PRO A 452 22.14 -6.12 -7.34
C PRO A 452 23.03 -6.50 -8.52
N SER A 453 24.31 -6.78 -8.27
CA SER A 453 25.29 -7.06 -9.33
C SER A 453 24.97 -8.27 -10.21
N VAL A 454 24.06 -9.13 -9.78
CA VAL A 454 23.54 -10.30 -10.52
C VAL A 454 22.39 -9.96 -11.46
N VAL A 455 21.80 -8.76 -11.32
CA VAL A 455 20.70 -8.29 -12.15
C VAL A 455 21.29 -7.48 -13.29
N ASP A 456 21.11 -7.97 -14.51
CA ASP A 456 21.62 -7.32 -15.70
C ASP A 456 21.06 -5.89 -15.87
N ASP A 457 21.93 -4.99 -16.32
CA ASP A 457 21.65 -3.56 -16.45
C ASP A 457 20.62 -3.25 -17.56
N ASP A 458 20.54 -4.11 -18.58
CA ASP A 458 19.65 -3.98 -19.75
C ASP A 458 18.29 -4.65 -19.54
N ARG A 459 17.98 -5.13 -18.33
CA ARG A 459 16.70 -5.74 -18.00
C ARG A 459 15.76 -4.76 -17.34
N LYS A 460 14.52 -4.71 -17.82
CA LYS A 460 13.46 -3.91 -17.18
C LYS A 460 13.07 -4.54 -15.85
N ILE A 461 12.93 -3.74 -14.80
CA ILE A 461 12.41 -4.20 -13.50
C ILE A 461 11.06 -3.53 -13.26
N VAL A 462 10.02 -4.31 -12.94
CA VAL A 462 8.70 -3.81 -12.55
C VAL A 462 8.45 -4.14 -11.08
N ASN A 463 8.09 -3.14 -10.28
CA ASN A 463 7.86 -3.31 -8.85
C ASN A 463 6.41 -3.65 -8.54
N VAL A 464 6.21 -4.69 -7.74
CA VAL A 464 4.93 -5.09 -7.15
C VAL A 464 5.05 -5.01 -5.64
N GLY A 465 4.11 -4.29 -5.02
CA GLY A 465 4.04 -4.17 -3.57
C GLY A 465 2.63 -4.30 -3.02
N VAL A 466 2.45 -3.85 -1.78
CA VAL A 466 1.17 -3.92 -1.07
C VAL A 466 0.68 -2.52 -0.73
N ARG A 467 -0.54 -2.22 -1.17
CA ARG A 467 -1.30 -1.04 -0.78
C ARG A 467 -2.33 -1.39 0.29
N GLY A 468 -2.92 -0.37 0.91
CA GLY A 468 -4.06 -0.53 1.80
C GLY A 468 -3.71 -0.76 3.26
N ARG A 469 -4.75 -0.86 4.09
CA ARG A 469 -4.66 -1.10 5.54
C ARG A 469 -5.61 -2.20 6.01
N ARG A 470 -5.38 -2.65 7.24
CA ARG A 470 -6.15 -3.68 7.92
C ARG A 470 -7.58 -3.20 8.18
N GLY A 471 -8.55 -4.04 7.88
CA GLY A 471 -9.96 -3.83 8.24
C GLY A 471 -10.91 -4.28 7.15
N ASN A 472 -12.20 -4.05 7.37
CA ASN A 472 -13.20 -4.02 6.30
C ASN A 472 -13.22 -2.64 5.61
N ILE A 473 -13.92 -2.49 4.49
CA ILE A 473 -13.96 -1.22 3.74
C ILE A 473 -14.40 0.00 4.56
N VAL A 474 -15.32 -0.17 5.53
CA VAL A 474 -15.79 0.94 6.38
C VAL A 474 -14.72 1.36 7.38
N GLN A 475 -13.96 0.40 7.90
CA GLN A 475 -12.82 0.63 8.79
C GLN A 475 -11.59 1.14 8.04
N ALA A 476 -11.39 0.71 6.78
CA ALA A 476 -10.27 1.13 5.96
C ALA A 476 -10.45 2.57 5.44
N TYR A 477 -11.70 2.99 5.20
CA TYR A 477 -12.03 4.31 4.68
C TYR A 477 -11.49 5.45 5.58
N PRO A 478 -10.97 6.55 5.01
CA PRO A 478 -10.90 6.90 3.58
C PRO A 478 -9.72 6.27 2.80
N SER A 479 -8.91 5.43 3.44
CA SER A 479 -7.93 4.57 2.75
C SER A 479 -8.62 3.36 2.11
N VAL A 480 -7.84 2.41 1.55
CA VAL A 480 -8.34 1.16 0.94
C VAL A 480 -7.95 -0.08 1.76
N GLU A 481 -8.67 -1.19 1.56
CA GLU A 481 -8.31 -2.51 2.11
C GLU A 481 -7.01 -3.03 1.48
N TYR A 482 -6.36 -4.02 2.11
CA TYR A 482 -5.14 -4.62 1.55
C TYR A 482 -5.36 -5.20 0.17
N ASP A 483 -4.43 -4.86 -0.72
CA ASP A 483 -4.35 -5.42 -2.06
C ASP A 483 -2.92 -5.32 -2.58
N PHE A 484 -2.60 -6.04 -3.64
CA PHE A 484 -1.33 -5.84 -4.34
C PHE A 484 -1.42 -4.66 -5.31
N SER A 485 -0.28 -4.04 -5.58
CA SER A 485 -0.16 -2.87 -6.45
C SER A 485 1.07 -3.02 -7.36
N PRO A 486 0.91 -3.04 -8.69
CA PRO A 486 -0.37 -3.15 -9.40
C PRO A 486 -1.05 -4.50 -9.16
N GLN A 487 -2.39 -4.51 -9.19
CA GLN A 487 -3.17 -5.76 -9.08
C GLN A 487 -3.13 -6.58 -10.38
N ASN A 488 -3.22 -5.88 -11.53
CA ASN A 488 -3.13 -6.46 -12.86
C ASN A 488 -1.82 -5.97 -13.48
N LEU A 489 -0.93 -6.90 -13.81
CA LEU A 489 0.40 -6.61 -14.30
C LEU A 489 0.62 -7.28 -15.66
N ASP A 490 0.84 -6.46 -16.69
CA ASP A 490 1.25 -6.93 -18.02
C ASP A 490 2.76 -6.74 -18.16
N VAL A 491 3.50 -7.82 -18.45
CA VAL A 491 4.96 -7.81 -18.62
C VAL A 491 5.39 -8.67 -19.81
N SER A 492 6.58 -8.41 -20.35
CA SER A 492 7.19 -9.28 -21.36
C SER A 492 7.88 -10.48 -20.71
N SER A 493 8.14 -11.54 -21.49
CA SER A 493 8.94 -12.69 -21.03
C SER A 493 10.38 -12.35 -20.60
N GLU A 494 10.86 -11.16 -20.95
CA GLU A 494 12.20 -10.65 -20.61
C GLU A 494 12.19 -9.69 -19.42
N ASP A 495 11.02 -9.23 -18.96
CA ASP A 495 10.95 -8.30 -17.83
C ASP A 495 11.18 -9.05 -16.51
N LEU A 496 11.80 -8.35 -15.56
CA LEU A 496 11.97 -8.82 -14.19
C LEU A 496 10.92 -8.17 -13.31
N VAL A 497 10.37 -8.94 -12.36
CA VAL A 497 9.38 -8.46 -11.40
C VAL A 497 10.01 -8.51 -10.01
N HIS A 498 10.04 -7.36 -9.36
CA HIS A 498 10.47 -7.23 -7.97
C HIS A 498 9.25 -7.21 -7.05
N ILE A 499 9.07 -8.27 -6.26
CA ILE A 499 7.90 -8.44 -5.38
C ILE A 499 8.35 -8.26 -3.92
N GLN A 500 7.85 -7.23 -3.25
CA GLN A 500 8.18 -6.90 -1.86
C GLN A 500 6.94 -6.42 -1.09
N TRP A 501 7.02 -6.25 0.23
CA TRP A 501 5.97 -5.56 0.99
C TRP A 501 6.44 -5.04 2.33
N GLU A 502 5.67 -4.07 2.84
CA GLU A 502 5.81 -3.52 4.18
C GLU A 502 4.47 -3.59 4.91
N GLY A 503 4.54 -3.66 6.23
CA GLY A 503 3.40 -3.72 7.12
C GLY A 503 3.73 -3.06 8.45
N SER A 504 2.72 -2.61 9.18
CA SER A 504 2.89 -2.02 10.51
C SER A 504 2.32 -2.93 11.60
N ASN A 505 2.91 -2.85 12.78
CA ASN A 505 2.49 -3.49 14.02
C ASN A 505 1.63 -2.58 14.91
N THR A 506 1.41 -1.32 14.49
CA THR A 506 0.69 -0.30 15.28
C THR A 506 -0.64 0.13 14.67
N ASN A 507 -1.29 -0.70 13.83
CA ASN A 507 -2.56 -0.31 13.21
C ASN A 507 -3.71 -0.21 14.23
N PRO A 508 -4.78 0.53 13.91
CA PRO A 508 -6.01 0.51 14.69
C PRO A 508 -6.67 -0.87 14.79
N ALA A 509 -7.46 -1.06 15.85
CA ALA A 509 -8.26 -2.27 16.04
C ALA A 509 -9.29 -2.41 14.92
N SER A 510 -9.41 -3.60 14.31
CA SER A 510 -10.25 -3.81 13.14
C SER A 510 -10.60 -5.28 12.92
N ASP A 511 -11.58 -5.53 12.04
CA ASP A 511 -12.09 -6.88 11.74
C ASP A 511 -11.18 -7.69 10.79
N GLY A 512 -9.90 -7.33 10.68
CA GLY A 512 -8.91 -8.07 9.90
C GLY A 512 -8.62 -9.46 10.48
N GLU A 513 -7.95 -10.32 9.71
CA GLU A 513 -7.54 -11.66 10.15
C GLU A 513 -6.12 -11.69 10.74
N GLY A 514 -5.83 -12.68 11.60
CA GLY A 514 -4.54 -12.77 12.29
C GLY A 514 -4.47 -11.97 13.59
N ARG A 515 -3.26 -11.68 14.07
CA ARG A 515 -3.03 -10.88 15.29
C ARG A 515 -3.51 -9.44 15.08
N GLU A 516 -4.31 -8.96 16.02
CA GLU A 516 -4.84 -7.60 16.03
C GLU A 516 -3.70 -6.55 15.94
N HIS A 517 -4.01 -5.36 15.42
CA HIS A 517 -3.08 -4.26 15.19
C HIS A 517 -1.95 -4.51 14.18
N THR A 518 -1.82 -5.74 13.64
CA THR A 518 -0.63 -6.12 12.87
C THR A 518 -0.91 -6.55 11.45
N ASP A 519 -0.03 -6.11 10.56
CA ASP A 519 -0.10 -6.32 9.13
C ASP A 519 0.90 -7.37 8.70
N ARG A 520 0.41 -8.43 8.06
CA ARG A 520 1.30 -9.34 7.35
C ARG A 520 0.74 -9.63 5.99
N ASN A 521 1.65 -9.87 5.07
CA ASN A 521 1.35 -10.23 3.71
C ASN A 521 2.20 -11.45 3.37
N ASN A 522 1.69 -12.25 2.46
CA ASN A 522 2.44 -13.30 1.80
C ASN A 522 1.92 -13.43 0.38
N TRP A 523 2.59 -14.25 -0.41
CA TRP A 523 2.22 -14.48 -1.79
C TRP A 523 2.24 -15.98 -2.04
N VAL A 524 1.09 -16.52 -2.44
CA VAL A 524 0.93 -17.94 -2.78
C VAL A 524 0.24 -18.09 -4.14
N PRO A 525 0.68 -19.04 -4.98
CA PRO A 525 0.01 -19.35 -6.25
C PRO A 525 -1.45 -19.76 -6.09
N ILE A 526 -2.32 -19.30 -6.99
CA ILE A 526 -3.69 -19.83 -7.15
C ILE A 526 -3.64 -20.97 -8.16
N VAL A 527 -4.21 -22.13 -7.80
CA VAL A 527 -4.22 -23.35 -8.63
C VAL A 527 -5.49 -23.54 -9.45
N VAL A 528 -6.56 -22.83 -9.09
CA VAL A 528 -7.81 -22.80 -9.85
C VAL A 528 -8.08 -21.36 -10.23
N PRO A 529 -7.84 -20.96 -11.49
CA PRO A 529 -8.02 -19.59 -11.92
C PRO A 529 -9.40 -19.03 -11.56
N GLY A 530 -9.43 -17.78 -11.08
CA GLY A 530 -10.65 -17.12 -10.60
C GLY A 530 -11.20 -17.62 -9.26
N ALA A 531 -10.61 -18.68 -8.67
CA ALA A 531 -10.98 -19.15 -7.34
C ALA A 531 -10.11 -18.52 -6.24
N SER A 532 -10.48 -18.77 -4.99
CA SER A 532 -9.65 -18.47 -3.80
C SER A 532 -9.02 -19.75 -3.26
N ILE A 533 -8.47 -20.58 -4.16
CA ILE A 533 -7.86 -21.88 -3.85
C ILE A 533 -6.37 -21.78 -4.15
N PRO A 534 -5.52 -21.57 -3.13
CA PRO A 534 -4.08 -21.55 -3.31
C PRO A 534 -3.50 -22.96 -3.42
N TYR A 535 -2.25 -23.06 -3.88
CA TYR A 535 -1.48 -24.29 -3.77
C TYR A 535 -1.40 -24.77 -2.32
N GLY A 536 -1.52 -26.09 -2.11
CA GLY A 536 -1.57 -26.71 -0.78
C GLY A 536 -2.93 -26.62 -0.08
N ALA A 537 -3.97 -26.07 -0.72
CA ALA A 537 -5.33 -26.10 -0.18
C ALA A 537 -5.88 -27.53 -0.15
N TYR A 538 -6.47 -27.91 0.99
CA TYR A 538 -7.28 -29.12 1.14
C TYR A 538 -8.77 -28.75 1.05
N ASP A 539 -9.62 -29.69 0.65
CA ASP A 539 -11.07 -29.50 0.65
C ASP A 539 -11.60 -29.54 2.10
N PRO A 540 -12.02 -28.40 2.70
CA PRO A 540 -12.44 -28.37 4.09
C PRO A 540 -13.83 -28.97 4.32
N ALA A 541 -14.57 -29.33 3.26
CA ALA A 541 -15.97 -29.76 3.36
C ALA A 541 -16.14 -31.27 3.57
N VAL A 542 -15.06 -32.05 3.59
CA VAL A 542 -15.13 -33.52 3.66
C VAL A 542 -14.83 -34.02 5.08
N GLU A 543 -15.86 -34.49 5.81
CA GLU A 543 -15.63 -35.24 7.06
C GLU A 543 -14.99 -36.59 6.70
N THR A 544 -13.83 -36.93 7.27
CA THR A 544 -13.17 -38.22 7.04
C THR A 544 -12.85 -38.97 8.34
N PHE A 545 -12.68 -40.29 8.25
CA PHE A 545 -12.01 -41.10 9.27
C PHE A 545 -11.13 -42.17 8.60
N SER A 546 -10.10 -42.60 9.31
CA SER A 546 -9.14 -43.58 8.81
C SER A 546 -8.98 -44.77 9.76
N PHE A 547 -8.69 -45.93 9.21
CA PHE A 547 -8.37 -47.16 9.96
C PHE A 547 -7.34 -47.99 9.18
N VAL A 548 -6.65 -48.89 9.88
CA VAL A 548 -5.67 -49.79 9.26
C VAL A 548 -6.29 -51.17 9.12
N GLU A 549 -6.28 -51.70 7.91
CA GLU A 549 -6.74 -53.06 7.60
C GLU A 549 -5.76 -53.67 6.60
N ASN A 550 -5.29 -54.90 6.86
CA ASN A 550 -4.28 -55.58 6.03
C ASN A 550 -3.00 -54.75 5.76
N GLU A 551 -2.50 -54.02 6.76
CA GLU A 551 -1.34 -53.10 6.66
C GLU A 551 -1.56 -51.86 5.77
N GLU A 552 -2.75 -51.68 5.20
CA GLU A 552 -3.12 -50.50 4.43
C GLU A 552 -3.95 -49.52 5.28
N THR A 553 -3.69 -48.22 5.14
CA THR A 553 -4.52 -47.19 5.76
C THR A 553 -5.66 -46.84 4.82
N ILE A 554 -6.89 -47.19 5.21
CA ILE A 554 -8.11 -46.86 4.48
C ILE A 554 -8.67 -45.56 5.07
N THR A 555 -8.94 -44.57 4.23
CA THR A 555 -9.61 -43.32 4.61
C THR A 555 -10.95 -43.22 3.91
N LEU A 556 -12.01 -42.99 4.69
CA LEU A 556 -13.37 -42.89 4.18
C LEU A 556 -13.92 -41.48 4.40
N GLU A 557 -14.56 -40.94 3.37
CA GLU A 557 -15.38 -39.73 3.44
C GLU A 557 -16.76 -40.05 4.01
N VAL A 558 -17.35 -39.09 4.73
CA VAL A 558 -18.61 -39.29 5.44
C VAL A 558 -19.63 -38.24 5.00
N ASN A 559 -20.74 -38.72 4.45
CA ASN A 559 -21.94 -37.94 4.18
C ASN A 559 -23.03 -38.29 5.20
N ARG A 560 -23.76 -37.29 5.69
CA ARG A 560 -24.80 -37.46 6.72
C ARG A 560 -26.18 -37.08 6.20
N PHE A 561 -27.18 -37.89 6.54
CA PHE A 561 -28.58 -37.64 6.19
C PHE A 561 -29.46 -37.60 7.44
N PRO A 562 -30.24 -36.54 7.67
CA PRO A 562 -31.12 -36.47 8.82
C PRO A 562 -32.41 -37.26 8.62
N ASN A 563 -32.97 -37.82 9.69
CA ASN A 563 -34.31 -38.41 9.75
C ASN A 563 -34.60 -39.49 8.69
N VAL A 564 -33.78 -40.53 8.65
CA VAL A 564 -33.85 -41.59 7.64
C VAL A 564 -34.20 -42.95 8.24
N GLN A 565 -34.83 -43.81 7.42
CA GLN A 565 -35.00 -45.25 7.66
C GLN A 565 -33.91 -46.06 6.93
N PRO A 566 -33.67 -47.35 7.27
CA PRO A 566 -32.60 -48.16 6.67
C PRO A 566 -32.65 -48.26 5.15
N GLU A 567 -33.82 -48.59 4.58
CA GLU A 567 -34.00 -48.78 3.13
C GLU A 567 -33.93 -47.45 2.35
N GLU A 568 -34.41 -46.38 2.96
CA GLU A 568 -34.29 -45.02 2.43
C GLU A 568 -32.82 -44.58 2.41
N LEU A 569 -32.09 -44.82 3.51
CA LEU A 569 -30.67 -44.50 3.61
C LEU A 569 -29.85 -45.26 2.57
N LYS A 570 -30.18 -46.53 2.27
CA LYS A 570 -29.52 -47.29 1.20
C LYS A 570 -29.63 -46.56 -0.13
N SER A 571 -30.86 -46.18 -0.49
CA SER A 571 -31.15 -45.48 -1.74
C SER A 571 -30.45 -44.12 -1.81
N LEU A 572 -30.38 -43.40 -0.68
CA LEU A 572 -29.67 -42.11 -0.59
C LEU A 572 -28.15 -42.28 -0.75
N CYS A 573 -27.53 -43.27 -0.08
CA CYS A 573 -26.10 -43.51 -0.20
C CYS A 573 -25.73 -43.92 -1.64
N GLU A 574 -26.50 -44.81 -2.26
CA GLU A 574 -26.26 -45.25 -3.64
C GLU A 574 -26.41 -44.10 -4.64
N GLY A 575 -27.34 -43.17 -4.40
CA GLY A 575 -27.53 -41.97 -5.23
C GLY A 575 -26.35 -40.99 -5.23
N ILE A 576 -25.39 -41.12 -4.31
CA ILE A 576 -24.17 -40.31 -4.22
C ILE A 576 -22.89 -41.17 -4.33
N ASP A 577 -22.97 -42.32 -5.01
CA ASP A 577 -21.86 -43.27 -5.19
C ASP A 577 -21.17 -43.65 -3.85
N SER A 578 -21.98 -43.85 -2.81
CA SER A 578 -21.53 -44.19 -1.45
C SER A 578 -22.28 -45.42 -0.91
N THR A 579 -21.83 -45.97 0.21
CA THR A 579 -22.45 -47.12 0.90
C THR A 579 -22.79 -46.79 2.35
N ILE A 580 -23.74 -47.50 2.95
CA ILE A 580 -23.92 -47.50 4.40
C ILE A 580 -22.72 -48.23 5.02
N PRO A 581 -22.05 -47.68 6.05
CA PRO A 581 -20.88 -48.30 6.64
C PRO A 581 -21.20 -49.71 7.17
N ALA A 582 -20.44 -50.70 6.71
CA ALA A 582 -20.56 -52.09 7.13
C ALA A 582 -19.21 -52.57 7.65
N PRO A 583 -18.93 -52.45 8.97
CA PRO A 583 -17.63 -52.78 9.53
C PRO A 583 -17.24 -54.24 9.28
N THR A 584 -16.11 -54.45 8.62
CA THR A 584 -15.52 -55.75 8.29
C THR A 584 -14.49 -56.22 9.34
N SER A 585 -14.09 -55.32 10.24
CA SER A 585 -13.09 -55.56 11.27
C SER A 585 -13.32 -54.70 12.51
N GLU A 586 -12.65 -55.07 13.61
CA GLU A 586 -12.66 -54.30 14.87
C GLU A 586 -12.07 -52.89 14.67
N ALA A 587 -10.99 -52.78 13.88
CA ALA A 587 -10.36 -51.49 13.56
C ALA A 587 -11.32 -50.53 12.86
N TYR A 588 -12.07 -51.01 11.86
CA TYR A 588 -13.09 -50.20 11.19
C TYR A 588 -14.22 -49.83 12.18
N ASN A 589 -14.73 -50.78 12.96
CA ASN A 589 -15.79 -50.54 13.93
C ASN A 589 -15.42 -49.46 14.96
N ASP A 590 -14.19 -49.52 15.48
CA ASP A 590 -13.70 -48.57 16.47
C ASP A 590 -13.42 -47.19 15.87
N ALA A 591 -12.92 -47.13 14.62
CA ALA A 591 -12.66 -45.87 13.94
C ALA A 591 -13.95 -45.09 13.67
N ILE A 592 -15.00 -45.74 13.14
CA ILE A 592 -16.28 -45.05 12.88
C ILE A 592 -17.00 -44.66 14.18
N LYS A 593 -16.85 -45.46 15.25
CA LYS A 593 -17.32 -45.09 16.60
C LYS A 593 -16.61 -43.85 17.12
N ALA A 594 -15.28 -43.81 17.05
CA ALA A 594 -14.49 -42.67 17.51
C ALA A 594 -14.86 -41.41 16.72
N PHE A 595 -14.95 -41.51 15.40
CA PHE A 595 -15.41 -40.45 14.51
C PHE A 595 -16.81 -39.93 14.87
N ASN A 596 -17.78 -40.82 15.12
CA ASN A 596 -19.13 -40.41 15.49
C ASN A 596 -19.24 -39.89 16.93
N THR A 597 -18.25 -40.16 17.77
CA THR A 597 -18.12 -39.56 19.12
C THR A 597 -17.46 -38.17 19.06
N GLY A 598 -16.62 -37.92 18.07
CA GLY A 598 -15.89 -36.66 17.90
C GLY A 598 -14.86 -36.39 19.00
N VAL A 599 -14.01 -35.38 18.76
CA VAL A 599 -12.90 -34.99 19.65
C VAL A 599 -13.34 -34.55 21.06
N ASN A 600 -14.57 -34.07 21.21
CA ASN A 600 -15.12 -33.62 22.50
C ASN A 600 -15.76 -34.76 23.31
N GLY A 601 -15.72 -36.02 22.85
CA GLY A 601 -16.30 -37.16 23.56
C GLY A 601 -17.84 -37.28 23.44
N ASN A 602 -18.48 -36.47 22.58
CA ASN A 602 -19.92 -36.36 22.46
C ASN A 602 -20.49 -37.24 21.34
N TRP A 603 -21.11 -38.36 21.70
CA TRP A 603 -21.82 -39.24 20.77
C TRP A 603 -22.85 -38.47 19.92
N LYS A 604 -22.65 -38.45 18.60
CA LYS A 604 -23.49 -37.70 17.65
C LYS A 604 -24.84 -38.37 17.35
N GLY A 605 -25.11 -39.57 17.87
CA GLY A 605 -26.35 -40.34 17.70
C GLY A 605 -26.11 -41.74 17.13
N ASN A 606 -27.05 -42.66 17.37
CA ASN A 606 -26.98 -44.02 16.80
C ASN A 606 -27.18 -43.96 15.28
N PHE A 607 -26.55 -44.87 14.54
CA PHE A 607 -26.62 -44.91 13.08
C PHE A 607 -26.72 -46.34 12.55
N PHE A 608 -27.36 -46.51 11.39
CA PHE A 608 -27.49 -47.81 10.74
C PHE A 608 -26.16 -48.29 10.18
N LEU A 609 -25.97 -49.60 10.22
CA LEU A 609 -24.90 -50.28 9.50
C LEU A 609 -25.47 -50.91 8.24
N GLY A 610 -24.63 -51.03 7.21
CA GLY A 610 -24.98 -51.66 5.95
C GLY A 610 -25.09 -53.18 6.04
N ILE A 611 -25.72 -53.69 7.10
CA ILE A 611 -25.75 -55.10 7.49
C ILE A 611 -27.21 -55.49 7.77
N THR A 612 -27.70 -56.54 7.11
CA THR A 612 -29.09 -57.00 7.18
C THR A 612 -29.21 -58.50 7.00
N ASP A 613 -30.22 -59.13 7.59
CA ASP A 613 -30.60 -60.53 7.38
C ASP A 613 -32.00 -60.68 6.76
N LYS A 614 -32.51 -59.61 6.14
CA LYS A 614 -33.86 -59.53 5.56
C LYS A 614 -34.18 -60.65 4.56
N ASP A 615 -33.18 -61.10 3.80
CA ASP A 615 -33.37 -62.09 2.73
C ASP A 615 -33.31 -63.54 3.26
N GLU A 616 -32.55 -63.77 4.33
CA GLU A 616 -32.47 -65.06 5.01
C GLU A 616 -32.22 -64.85 6.51
N GLU A 617 -33.25 -65.12 7.31
CA GLU A 617 -33.25 -64.94 8.77
C GLU A 617 -32.02 -65.61 9.43
N GLY A 618 -31.26 -64.83 10.19
CA GLY A 618 -30.04 -65.30 10.87
C GLY A 618 -28.78 -65.29 10.00
N VAL A 619 -28.88 -64.96 8.71
CA VAL A 619 -27.74 -64.79 7.79
C VAL A 619 -27.54 -63.31 7.50
N TRP A 620 -26.64 -62.68 8.24
CA TRP A 620 -26.34 -61.26 8.11
C TRP A 620 -25.40 -61.01 6.93
N ASN A 621 -25.89 -60.27 5.95
CA ASN A 621 -25.18 -59.88 4.74
C ASN A 621 -24.94 -58.37 4.69
N ASN A 622 -23.93 -57.97 3.93
CA ASN A 622 -23.76 -56.58 3.55
C ASN A 622 -24.88 -56.19 2.57
N ILE A 623 -25.62 -55.13 2.90
CA ILE A 623 -26.83 -54.70 2.17
C ILE A 623 -26.56 -54.22 0.74
N HIS A 624 -25.30 -53.93 0.38
CA HIS A 624 -24.89 -53.45 -0.95
C HIS A 624 -24.25 -54.54 -1.82
N SER A 625 -23.55 -55.51 -1.23
CA SER A 625 -22.86 -56.58 -1.98
C SER A 625 -23.53 -57.95 -1.91
N ASP A 626 -24.57 -58.09 -1.07
CA ASP A 626 -25.26 -59.34 -0.75
C ASP A 626 -24.30 -60.45 -0.29
N GLN A 627 -23.12 -60.08 0.22
CA GLN A 627 -22.13 -61.01 0.75
C GLN A 627 -22.27 -61.17 2.28
N PRO A 628 -22.10 -62.38 2.83
CA PRO A 628 -22.06 -62.60 4.27
C PRO A 628 -20.96 -61.78 4.95
N ILE A 629 -21.27 -61.19 6.09
CA ILE A 629 -20.26 -60.51 6.92
C ILE A 629 -19.56 -61.49 7.86
N SER A 630 -18.27 -61.25 8.14
CA SER A 630 -17.44 -62.10 9.00
C SER A 630 -17.14 -61.50 10.38
N PHE A 631 -17.38 -60.21 10.56
CA PHE A 631 -17.16 -59.49 11.80
C PHE A 631 -18.49 -59.13 12.47
N PHE A 632 -18.58 -59.34 13.78
CA PHE A 632 -19.78 -59.07 14.56
C PHE A 632 -19.42 -58.37 15.87
N ASN A 633 -20.16 -57.32 16.22
CA ASN A 633 -20.01 -56.63 17.51
C ASN A 633 -21.36 -56.44 18.22
N TRP A 634 -22.21 -57.47 18.20
CA TRP A 634 -23.53 -57.44 18.85
C TRP A 634 -23.41 -57.18 20.36
N ARG A 635 -24.32 -56.35 20.89
CA ARG A 635 -24.45 -56.22 22.36
C ARG A 635 -25.02 -57.50 22.97
N ARG A 636 -24.88 -57.64 24.28
CA ARG A 636 -25.36 -58.84 25.00
C ARG A 636 -26.83 -59.11 24.71
N ASN A 637 -27.16 -60.37 24.40
CA ASN A 637 -28.49 -60.85 24.01
C ASN A 637 -29.01 -60.23 22.70
N ARG A 638 -28.13 -59.91 21.75
CA ARG A 638 -28.48 -59.50 20.38
C ARG A 638 -27.72 -60.33 19.34
N PRO A 639 -28.23 -60.45 18.10
CA PRO A 639 -29.56 -60.02 17.67
C PRO A 639 -30.66 -60.85 18.36
N ASP A 640 -31.79 -60.23 18.74
CA ASP A 640 -32.91 -60.94 19.38
C ASP A 640 -34.15 -61.09 18.49
N ASN A 641 -34.08 -60.55 17.27
CA ASN A 641 -35.10 -60.55 16.24
C ASN A 641 -36.49 -60.37 16.81
N LYS A 642 -36.70 -59.26 17.53
CA LYS A 642 -37.93 -59.05 18.26
C LYS A 642 -39.13 -59.06 17.30
N ASP A 643 -40.15 -59.83 17.66
CA ASP A 643 -41.39 -60.02 16.89
C ASP A 643 -41.17 -60.52 15.44
N GLY A 644 -39.97 -60.99 15.09
CA GLY A 644 -39.62 -61.50 13.76
C GLY A 644 -39.51 -60.42 12.68
N VAL A 645 -39.20 -59.16 13.06
CA VAL A 645 -39.20 -58.00 12.14
C VAL A 645 -37.91 -57.17 12.18
N GLU A 646 -36.94 -57.51 13.03
CA GLU A 646 -35.73 -56.70 13.27
C GLU A 646 -34.57 -57.16 12.37
N HIS A 647 -34.59 -56.72 11.10
CA HIS A 647 -33.65 -57.20 10.09
C HIS A 647 -32.47 -56.28 9.78
N HIS A 648 -32.27 -55.18 10.51
CA HIS A 648 -31.22 -54.19 10.21
C HIS A 648 -30.32 -53.94 11.41
N ALA A 649 -29.00 -53.89 11.19
CA ALA A 649 -28.06 -53.57 12.25
C ALA A 649 -27.94 -52.05 12.49
N LEU A 650 -27.80 -51.69 13.76
CA LEU A 650 -27.65 -50.31 14.26
C LEU A 650 -26.49 -50.24 15.25
N MET A 651 -25.55 -49.32 15.06
CA MET A 651 -24.50 -49.05 16.03
C MET A 651 -24.98 -48.11 17.13
N ILE A 652 -24.65 -48.44 18.39
CA ILE A 652 -24.93 -47.63 19.58
C ILE A 652 -23.65 -47.04 20.19
N LYS A 653 -23.80 -46.13 21.18
CA LYS A 653 -22.72 -45.30 21.77
C LYS A 653 -21.44 -46.04 22.17
N ASN A 654 -21.53 -47.29 22.61
CA ASN A 654 -20.35 -48.04 23.05
C ASN A 654 -19.62 -48.77 21.90
N GLY A 655 -20.13 -48.68 20.66
CA GLY A 655 -19.60 -49.35 19.47
C GLY A 655 -20.23 -50.71 19.17
N GLN A 656 -21.10 -51.20 20.06
CA GLN A 656 -21.82 -52.45 19.86
C GLN A 656 -23.05 -52.27 18.97
N TRP A 657 -23.58 -53.38 18.46
CA TRP A 657 -24.67 -53.40 17.50
C TRP A 657 -25.98 -53.88 18.14
N ASP A 658 -27.09 -53.38 17.61
CA ASP A 658 -28.46 -53.77 17.92
C ASP A 658 -29.18 -54.05 16.61
N ASP A 659 -30.06 -55.04 16.58
CA ASP A 659 -30.96 -55.30 15.45
C ASP A 659 -32.25 -54.50 15.63
N VAL A 660 -32.77 -53.96 14.54
CA VAL A 660 -33.95 -53.09 14.56
C VAL A 660 -34.82 -53.28 13.32
N GLU A 661 -36.09 -52.94 13.45
CA GLU A 661 -37.08 -53.01 12.37
C GLU A 661 -36.84 -51.95 11.29
N LYS A 662 -37.30 -52.24 10.07
CA LYS A 662 -37.19 -51.31 8.92
C LYS A 662 -37.90 -49.96 9.10
N ALA A 663 -38.91 -49.87 9.97
CA ALA A 663 -39.64 -48.63 10.23
C ALA A 663 -38.91 -47.69 11.20
N ARG A 664 -37.81 -48.14 11.81
CA ARG A 664 -37.02 -47.34 12.74
C ARG A 664 -36.48 -46.12 12.01
N THR A 665 -36.81 -44.93 12.51
CA THR A 665 -36.22 -43.67 12.01
C THR A 665 -35.13 -43.22 12.97
N ILE A 666 -33.96 -42.86 12.43
CA ILE A 666 -32.86 -42.29 13.21
C ILE A 666 -32.57 -40.87 12.78
N THR A 667 -32.02 -40.07 13.69
CA THR A 667 -31.75 -38.66 13.45
C THR A 667 -30.57 -38.43 12.51
N LYS A 668 -29.68 -39.41 12.29
CA LYS A 668 -28.47 -39.28 11.46
C LYS A 668 -28.08 -40.61 10.79
N GLY A 669 -28.41 -40.77 9.51
CA GLY A 669 -27.80 -41.76 8.65
C GLY A 669 -26.37 -41.37 8.27
N ILE A 670 -25.52 -42.36 8.04
CA ILE A 670 -24.13 -42.18 7.60
C ILE A 670 -23.97 -42.95 6.29
N CYS A 671 -23.40 -42.29 5.29
CA CYS A 671 -22.91 -42.90 4.06
C CYS A 671 -21.40 -42.69 3.98
N VAL A 672 -20.67 -43.67 3.47
CA VAL A 672 -19.22 -43.64 3.33
C VAL A 672 -18.77 -44.00 1.92
N ARG A 673 -17.66 -43.43 1.48
CA ARG A 673 -16.95 -43.81 0.25
C ARG A 673 -15.44 -43.61 0.43
N PRO A 674 -14.58 -44.28 -0.36
CA PRO A 674 -13.14 -44.03 -0.33
C PRO A 674 -12.82 -42.55 -0.55
N HIS A 675 -11.96 -41.97 0.30
CA HIS A 675 -11.49 -40.61 0.12
C HIS A 675 -10.42 -40.55 -0.96
N LEU A 676 -10.67 -39.74 -1.97
CA LEU A 676 -9.71 -39.42 -3.03
C LEU A 676 -9.30 -37.95 -2.84
N PRO A 677 -8.19 -37.66 -2.13
CA PRO A 677 -7.75 -36.30 -1.95
C PRO A 677 -7.48 -35.67 -3.31
N LYS A 678 -8.05 -34.49 -3.55
CA LYS A 678 -7.77 -33.73 -4.76
C LYS A 678 -6.39 -33.10 -4.62
N GLU A 679 -5.39 -33.70 -5.25
CA GLU A 679 -4.05 -33.14 -5.31
C GLU A 679 -4.03 -31.99 -6.32
N TYR A 680 -3.56 -30.83 -5.86
CA TYR A 680 -3.31 -29.67 -6.70
C TYR A 680 -1.80 -29.54 -6.87
N GLU A 681 -1.32 -29.65 -8.10
CA GLU A 681 0.09 -29.42 -8.41
C GLU A 681 0.45 -27.94 -8.31
N LEU A 682 1.69 -27.65 -7.94
CA LEU A 682 2.23 -26.31 -7.91
C LEU A 682 2.37 -25.81 -9.36
N PRO A 683 1.79 -24.66 -9.72
CA PRO A 683 1.90 -24.15 -11.07
C PRO A 683 3.33 -23.70 -11.36
N GLU A 684 3.83 -23.99 -12.56
CA GLU A 684 5.14 -23.50 -13.02
C GLU A 684 5.05 -22.02 -13.44
N MET A 685 5.00 -21.11 -12.46
CA MET A 685 4.84 -19.67 -12.72
C MET A 685 6.16 -18.96 -13.03
N ILE A 686 7.23 -19.38 -12.35
CA ILE A 686 8.53 -18.71 -12.39
C ILE A 686 9.46 -19.43 -13.38
N GLU A 687 10.00 -18.68 -14.32
CA GLU A 687 11.04 -19.16 -15.23
C GLU A 687 12.41 -19.09 -14.55
N GLU A 688 12.66 -18.02 -13.81
CA GLU A 688 13.97 -17.75 -13.21
C GLU A 688 13.86 -16.93 -11.93
N TRP A 689 14.63 -17.33 -10.91
CA TRP A 689 14.76 -16.57 -9.67
C TRP A 689 16.14 -15.90 -9.62
N VAL A 690 16.17 -14.61 -9.94
CA VAL A 690 17.40 -13.85 -10.21
C VAL A 690 18.06 -13.38 -8.91
N TRP A 691 17.27 -12.81 -7.98
CA TRP A 691 17.80 -12.25 -6.74
C TRP A 691 16.84 -12.44 -5.57
N SER A 692 17.39 -12.47 -4.37
CA SER A 692 16.65 -12.53 -3.10
C SER A 692 17.25 -11.59 -2.09
N SER A 693 16.40 -10.95 -1.29
CA SER A 693 16.83 -10.22 -0.11
C SER A 693 17.25 -11.14 1.05
N VAL A 694 16.94 -12.44 0.97
CA VAL A 694 17.37 -13.45 1.95
C VAL A 694 18.70 -14.04 1.49
N GLU A 695 19.71 -13.94 2.33
CA GLU A 695 21.06 -14.43 2.02
C GLU A 695 21.14 -15.97 2.03
N ASN A 696 22.13 -16.50 1.31
CA ASN A 696 22.49 -17.94 1.32
C ASN A 696 21.37 -18.89 0.87
N VAL A 697 20.57 -18.48 -0.12
CA VAL A 697 19.47 -19.28 -0.69
C VAL A 697 19.85 -19.86 -2.05
N GLU A 698 19.61 -21.16 -2.20
CA GLU A 698 19.80 -21.89 -3.45
C GLU A 698 18.67 -21.57 -4.42
N LYS A 699 18.96 -20.74 -5.43
CA LYS A 699 17.97 -20.16 -6.35
C LYS A 699 17.56 -21.11 -7.49
N SER A 700 18.35 -22.16 -7.74
CA SER A 700 17.98 -23.22 -8.67
C SER A 700 16.85 -24.12 -8.16
N GLU A 701 16.61 -24.12 -6.84
CA GLU A 701 15.56 -24.89 -6.18
C GLU A 701 14.30 -24.05 -5.97
N MET A 702 13.36 -24.09 -6.92
CA MET A 702 12.18 -23.20 -6.94
C MET A 702 11.24 -23.40 -5.74
N ASP A 703 11.24 -24.58 -5.12
CA ASP A 703 10.52 -24.83 -3.86
C ASP A 703 10.92 -23.83 -2.75
N ASN A 704 12.18 -23.39 -2.73
CA ASN A 704 12.66 -22.40 -1.77
C ASN A 704 12.02 -21.02 -1.99
N PHE A 705 11.84 -20.61 -3.25
CA PHE A 705 11.14 -19.38 -3.60
C PHE A 705 9.71 -19.38 -3.06
N TYR A 706 8.95 -20.45 -3.34
CA TYR A 706 7.55 -20.53 -2.88
C TYR A 706 7.45 -20.59 -1.36
N VAL A 707 8.37 -21.27 -0.66
CA VAL A 707 8.42 -21.27 0.81
C VAL A 707 8.72 -19.86 1.36
N GLN A 708 9.67 -19.13 0.76
CA GLN A 708 9.96 -17.75 1.16
C GLN A 708 8.76 -16.82 0.98
N MET A 709 8.15 -16.84 -0.21
CA MET A 709 7.02 -15.98 -0.54
C MET A 709 5.79 -16.30 0.33
N ALA A 710 5.53 -17.58 0.62
CA ALA A 710 4.43 -18.02 1.45
C ALA A 710 4.62 -17.69 2.95
N SER A 711 5.88 -17.62 3.41
CA SER A 711 6.24 -17.36 4.81
C SER A 711 6.68 -15.92 5.08
N SER A 712 6.60 -15.03 4.09
CA SER A 712 7.09 -13.64 4.19
C SER A 712 8.56 -13.55 4.61
N GLY A 713 9.40 -14.43 4.08
CA GLY A 713 10.83 -14.50 4.40
C GLY A 713 11.16 -15.03 5.79
N TYR A 714 10.17 -15.53 6.56
CA TYR A 714 10.42 -16.22 7.82
C TYR A 714 11.25 -17.48 7.59
N TYR A 715 10.94 -18.24 6.53
CA TYR A 715 11.74 -19.37 6.07
C TYR A 715 12.52 -19.03 4.81
N GLY A 716 13.83 -19.26 4.81
CA GLY A 716 14.71 -19.01 3.66
C GLY A 716 14.74 -20.15 2.63
N CYS A 717 14.48 -21.39 3.06
CA CYS A 717 14.51 -22.56 2.20
C CYS A 717 13.69 -23.70 2.82
N LYS A 718 13.22 -24.62 1.97
CA LYS A 718 12.44 -25.80 2.36
C LYS A 718 13.29 -26.80 3.12
N GLU A 719 14.48 -27.09 2.60
CA GLU A 719 15.46 -28.01 3.16
C GLU A 719 16.89 -27.46 2.92
N GLY A 720 17.85 -27.88 3.75
CA GLY A 720 19.27 -27.52 3.60
C GLY A 720 19.80 -26.53 4.64
N ASN A 721 21.02 -26.05 4.41
CA ASN A 721 21.78 -25.18 5.33
C ASN A 721 21.65 -23.70 4.92
N CYS A 722 20.43 -23.19 4.84
CA CYS A 722 20.22 -21.74 4.82
C CYS A 722 19.93 -21.24 6.24
N GLU A 723 20.25 -19.98 6.53
CA GLU A 723 20.15 -19.37 7.86
C GLU A 723 18.75 -19.53 8.48
N ARG A 724 17.72 -19.53 7.63
CA ARG A 724 16.31 -19.59 8.03
C ARG A 724 15.56 -20.84 7.52
N ALA A 725 16.24 -21.98 7.43
CA ALA A 725 15.60 -23.20 6.93
C ALA A 725 14.49 -23.72 7.87
N LEU A 726 13.46 -24.37 7.30
CA LEU A 726 12.42 -25.07 8.08
C LEU A 726 12.98 -26.14 9.03
N ASN A 727 14.12 -26.73 8.68
CA ASN A 727 14.79 -27.77 9.46
C ASN A 727 15.83 -27.22 10.45
N ASN A 728 15.97 -25.90 10.58
CA ASN A 728 16.87 -25.30 11.56
C ASN A 728 16.30 -25.52 12.99
N PRO A 729 17.00 -26.27 13.86
CA PRO A 729 16.49 -26.59 15.19
C PRO A 729 16.37 -25.37 16.12
N ASP A 730 17.07 -24.27 15.80
CA ASP A 730 17.03 -23.04 16.60
C ASP A 730 15.84 -22.13 16.22
N ILE A 731 15.12 -22.43 15.13
CA ILE A 731 13.99 -21.64 14.66
C ILE A 731 12.68 -22.27 15.12
N THR A 732 11.83 -21.46 15.75
CA THR A 732 10.49 -21.88 16.13
C THR A 732 9.62 -22.09 14.89
N LYS A 733 8.71 -23.06 14.95
CA LYS A 733 7.73 -23.24 13.89
C LYS A 733 6.82 -22.00 13.77
N MET A 734 6.75 -21.42 12.58
CA MET A 734 5.92 -20.26 12.25
C MET A 734 4.45 -20.54 12.57
N ASN A 735 3.78 -19.54 13.11
CA ASN A 735 2.35 -19.59 13.36
C ASN A 735 1.54 -19.67 12.05
N ALA A 736 0.50 -20.51 12.03
CA ALA A 736 -0.34 -20.71 10.85
C ALA A 736 -1.08 -19.44 10.36
N LYS A 737 -1.21 -18.40 11.21
CA LYS A 737 -1.78 -17.09 10.84
C LYS A 737 -0.72 -16.05 10.44
N LEU A 738 0.55 -16.46 10.30
CA LEU A 738 1.72 -15.59 10.06
C LEU A 738 1.96 -14.55 11.17
N ASN A 739 1.47 -14.76 12.39
CA ASN A 739 1.53 -13.74 13.45
C ASN A 739 2.95 -13.33 13.87
N ASP A 740 3.89 -14.26 13.71
CA ASP A 740 5.31 -14.18 14.06
C ASP A 740 6.21 -13.98 12.82
N ALA A 741 5.62 -13.85 11.62
CA ALA A 741 6.37 -13.44 10.45
C ALA A 741 6.78 -11.95 10.59
N PRO A 742 7.90 -11.50 9.99
CA PRO A 742 8.23 -10.08 9.93
C PRO A 742 7.14 -9.26 9.22
N ALA A 743 6.96 -8.00 9.60
CA ALA A 743 6.04 -7.10 8.90
C ALA A 743 6.60 -6.61 7.55
N GLN A 744 7.93 -6.54 7.43
CA GLN A 744 8.65 -6.23 6.20
C GLN A 744 9.17 -7.49 5.50
N PHE A 745 9.08 -7.50 4.17
CA PHE A 745 9.82 -8.41 3.32
C PHE A 745 10.37 -7.66 2.11
N LEU A 746 11.70 -7.52 2.03
CA LEU A 746 12.39 -6.81 0.95
C LEU A 746 12.36 -7.54 -0.39
N GLY A 747 11.91 -8.79 -0.41
CA GLY A 747 11.41 -9.40 -1.62
C GLY A 747 12.42 -10.24 -2.41
N ASN A 748 11.98 -10.57 -3.62
CA ASN A 748 12.72 -11.31 -4.62
C ASN A 748 12.57 -10.64 -5.99
N ILE A 749 13.59 -10.77 -6.84
CA ILE A 749 13.49 -10.43 -8.27
C ILE A 749 13.38 -11.75 -9.04
N VAL A 750 12.31 -11.87 -9.81
CA VAL A 750 12.00 -13.08 -10.58
C VAL A 750 11.59 -12.73 -12.00
N ARG A 751 11.71 -13.71 -12.89
CA ARG A 751 11.15 -13.68 -14.24
C ARG A 751 10.06 -14.74 -14.34
N PHE A 752 8.92 -14.35 -14.87
CA PHE A 752 7.78 -15.25 -15.02
C PHE A 752 7.85 -16.01 -16.35
N LYS A 753 7.27 -17.21 -16.39
CA LYS A 753 7.03 -17.93 -17.64
C LYS A 753 5.95 -17.21 -18.46
N SER A 754 5.96 -17.34 -19.78
CA SER A 754 4.85 -16.83 -20.61
C SER A 754 3.52 -17.45 -20.19
N GLY A 755 2.45 -16.65 -20.15
CA GLY A 755 1.11 -17.10 -19.74
C GLY A 755 0.44 -16.22 -18.70
N GLU A 756 -0.68 -16.71 -18.18
CA GLU A 756 -1.49 -16.05 -17.15
C GLU A 756 -1.20 -16.67 -15.78
N HIS A 757 -0.79 -15.84 -14.83
CA HIS A 757 -0.34 -16.25 -13.51
C HIS A 757 -1.14 -15.54 -12.43
N GLN A 758 -1.76 -16.31 -11.54
CA GLN A 758 -2.58 -15.75 -10.45
C GLN A 758 -2.00 -16.10 -9.09
N SER A 759 -2.08 -15.17 -8.16
CA SER A 759 -1.67 -15.39 -6.78
C SER A 759 -2.59 -14.69 -5.78
N MET A 760 -2.42 -15.01 -4.50
CA MET A 760 -3.13 -14.37 -3.41
C MET A 760 -2.28 -14.27 -2.15
N CYS A 761 -2.69 -13.38 -1.25
CA CYS A 761 -2.29 -13.40 0.15
C CYS A 761 -3.25 -14.28 0.95
N THR A 762 -2.74 -15.24 1.71
CA THR A 762 -3.59 -16.11 2.55
C THR A 762 -4.12 -15.40 3.79
N ARG A 763 -3.44 -14.34 4.26
CA ARG A 763 -3.86 -13.60 5.45
C ARG A 763 -5.00 -12.62 5.16
N ASN A 764 -4.97 -11.93 4.02
CA ASN A 764 -5.94 -10.88 3.69
C ASN A 764 -6.89 -11.32 2.56
N ASN A 765 -7.42 -12.53 2.68
CA ASN A 765 -8.40 -13.07 1.75
C ASN A 765 -9.58 -13.67 2.53
N ASN A 766 -10.68 -12.91 2.63
CA ASN A 766 -11.93 -13.33 3.28
C ASN A 766 -13.09 -13.14 2.28
N PHE A 767 -13.86 -14.22 2.05
CA PHE A 767 -14.96 -14.31 1.08
C PHE A 767 -16.07 -13.25 1.23
N SER A 768 -16.04 -12.42 2.28
CA SER A 768 -17.03 -11.39 2.54
C SER A 768 -16.92 -10.16 1.63
N ASN A 769 -15.73 -9.86 1.07
CA ASN A 769 -15.39 -8.68 0.24
C ASN A 769 -13.87 -8.43 0.14
N ARG A 770 -13.00 -9.26 0.73
CA ARG A 770 -11.54 -9.03 0.80
C ARG A 770 -10.80 -10.03 -0.07
N ALA A 771 -10.09 -9.54 -1.08
CA ALA A 771 -9.37 -10.36 -2.05
C ALA A 771 -8.04 -9.72 -2.47
N GLN A 772 -7.03 -9.75 -1.58
CA GLN A 772 -5.67 -9.37 -1.95
C GLN A 772 -5.08 -10.41 -2.91
N LYS A 773 -5.10 -10.09 -4.21
CA LYS A 773 -4.72 -10.99 -5.31
C LYS A 773 -3.89 -10.27 -6.36
N THR A 774 -3.14 -11.01 -7.15
CA THR A 774 -2.52 -10.49 -8.38
C THR A 774 -2.91 -11.34 -9.57
N ASP A 775 -3.05 -10.67 -10.71
CA ASP A 775 -3.15 -11.25 -12.04
C ASP A 775 -1.96 -10.73 -12.85
N ILE A 776 -1.05 -11.63 -13.23
CA ILE A 776 0.17 -11.31 -13.99
C ILE A 776 0.08 -11.98 -15.36
N THR A 777 0.04 -11.17 -16.41
CA THR A 777 0.01 -11.61 -17.80
C THR A 777 1.39 -11.41 -18.42
N VAL A 778 1.97 -12.49 -18.94
CA VAL A 778 3.31 -12.49 -19.55
C VAL A 778 3.20 -12.82 -21.03
N VAL A 779 3.54 -11.84 -21.88
CA VAL A 779 3.42 -11.92 -23.35
C VAL A 779 4.73 -12.16 -24.08
#